data_AF-A0A9R1WYS7-F1
#
_entry.id   AF-A0A9R1WYS7-F1
#
_cell.length_a   1.000
_cell.length_b   1.000
_cell.length_c   1.000
_cell.angle_alpha   90.00
_cell.angle_beta   90.00
_cell.angle_gamma   90.00
#
_symmetry.space_group_name_H-M   'P 1'
#
loop_
_entity.id
_entity.type
_entity.pdbx_description
1 polymer ?
#
loop_
_entity_poly.entity_id
_entity_poly.type
_entity_poly.pdbx_seq_one_letter_code
_entity_poly.pdbx_strand_id
1 'polypeptide(L)'
;MDASNSVEDAVNSVENVAISVEEAANSVEGHTILNPQDQKIPKDGMKFDSEEDLYNYFKAYAFQTGFGIRKSSTRTKDSCAKTYYSLGCARGGVYVPKTSKPYKKTTKTNCKAKISVIAYGDGRCIISSVFLEHNHALSPKKSRFQRSHKKMDSYAKRRLELNDYAGIPLNKSFHSLVAEAKGYDNLPFGETDCRSYITKVRQLRLGLGDAEALRNYFVRMQKRSSNFFYVIDMDDEGRMRNVFWADARSRVAYESFGDVISFDSTYLTNKYNMPFAPFVGVNHHGQSILFGCGLLSREDIETYVWLFKSWLECMHGRAPKAIITDQCRSMQGAVAQVFPESHHRLCLWHIMKKIPEKLSRLPQYNVIKKTLKTLVYESTDTQEFEDGWCKLVEKYALEKNEWLSSLFNERMRWVPIYVKENFWAGMSTTQRSESMNAFFDAYVNSKTSLRQFVEQYDNALKSKIEKENKADFESLNSSYKLVTGFYFERQFQEAYTNAIFKLFQDELRGMLFCNSSLVKIDGARYVFHVTDIVEGKHGDSKKRVVYIVSYDETECDIQCSCHLFEFRGIICRHVVKILIEKDVKEIHPRYILSRWRKDVKHGHYLVINCYEDLMSGENAKQFDHLCSNFYEVAHIANSREMYEYLLSCVNMAKEKLNDDSIWGCSSNINLVVEDVRVSDSTTKLLPPMQVRSKGRPPSKRKESRVEQVMKKKTKKNVREKTNNIQQDQMDSSREHGANSYNNESNCQFDLNVPV
;
A
#
# COMPACT_ATOMS: atom_id res chain seq x y z
N MET A 1 -6.61 -54.76 4.50
CA MET A 1 -5.57 -54.30 3.55
C MET A 1 -6.28 -54.11 2.21
N ASP A 2 -5.73 -53.29 1.33
CA ASP A 2 -6.24 -52.96 -0.02
C ASP A 2 -7.02 -51.65 -0.14
N ALA A 3 -6.24 -50.58 -0.22
CA ALA A 3 -6.63 -49.30 -0.82
C ALA A 3 -5.69 -49.06 -2.02
N SER A 4 -5.90 -49.81 -3.10
CA SER A 4 -5.17 -49.61 -4.36
C SER A 4 -5.96 -49.96 -5.63
N ASN A 5 -7.29 -50.17 -5.56
CA ASN A 5 -8.14 -50.48 -6.71
C ASN A 5 -9.31 -49.49 -6.93
N SER A 6 -9.09 -48.18 -6.79
CA SER A 6 -10.15 -47.18 -7.09
C SER A 6 -9.74 -46.07 -8.05
N VAL A 7 -8.60 -46.22 -8.76
CA VAL A 7 -8.09 -45.20 -9.68
C VAL A 7 -8.16 -45.62 -11.16
N GLU A 8 -8.39 -46.90 -11.47
CA GLU A 8 -8.50 -47.38 -12.86
C GLU A 8 -9.95 -47.40 -13.41
N ASP A 9 -10.98 -47.45 -12.55
CA ASP A 9 -12.38 -47.48 -13.01
C ASP A 9 -12.99 -46.10 -13.31
N ALA A 10 -12.29 -45.00 -13.00
CA ALA A 10 -12.74 -43.65 -13.34
C ALA A 10 -12.22 -43.16 -14.71
N VAL A 11 -11.26 -43.87 -15.32
CA VAL A 11 -10.65 -43.46 -16.59
C VAL A 11 -11.37 -44.05 -17.81
N ASN A 12 -12.08 -45.18 -17.66
CA ASN A 12 -12.80 -45.85 -18.77
C ASN A 12 -14.24 -45.38 -19.01
N SER A 13 -14.75 -44.37 -18.29
CA SER A 13 -16.11 -43.83 -18.49
C SER A 13 -16.16 -42.49 -19.23
N VAL A 14 -15.02 -41.93 -19.65
CA VAL A 14 -14.95 -40.65 -20.39
C VAL A 14 -14.54 -40.83 -21.86
N GLU A 15 -14.08 -42.02 -22.27
CA GLU A 15 -13.78 -42.32 -23.69
C GLU A 15 -14.95 -42.91 -24.49
N ASN A 16 -16.07 -43.27 -23.86
CA ASN A 16 -17.22 -43.91 -24.54
C ASN A 16 -18.43 -43.00 -24.82
N VAL A 17 -18.26 -41.66 -24.79
CA VAL A 17 -19.29 -40.71 -25.28
C VAL A 17 -18.82 -39.93 -26.53
N ALA A 18 -17.62 -40.25 -27.05
CA ALA A 18 -17.06 -39.63 -28.24
C ALA A 18 -17.15 -40.50 -29.51
N ILE A 19 -17.91 -41.59 -29.51
CA ILE A 19 -18.07 -42.50 -30.67
C ILE A 19 -19.55 -42.83 -30.89
N SER A 20 -20.41 -41.81 -30.97
CA SER A 20 -21.84 -42.01 -31.29
C SER A 20 -22.51 -40.84 -32.02
N VAL A 21 -21.76 -40.01 -32.76
CA VAL A 21 -22.37 -38.98 -33.64
C VAL A 21 -21.72 -38.91 -35.03
N GLU A 22 -20.89 -39.89 -35.44
CA GLU A 22 -20.29 -39.92 -36.78
C GLU A 22 -20.95 -40.89 -37.79
N GLU A 23 -22.04 -41.57 -37.43
CA GLU A 23 -22.72 -42.51 -38.36
C GLU A 23 -24.22 -42.23 -38.54
N ALA A 24 -24.59 -40.99 -38.87
CA ALA A 24 -25.95 -40.67 -39.32
C ALA A 24 -26.01 -39.48 -40.29
N ALA A 25 -25.24 -39.51 -41.38
CA ALA A 25 -25.48 -38.61 -42.52
C ALA A 25 -24.77 -39.10 -43.79
N ASN A 26 -25.31 -40.14 -44.44
CA ASN A 26 -25.13 -40.35 -45.88
C ASN A 26 -26.26 -41.21 -46.44
N SER A 27 -27.38 -40.57 -46.79
CA SER A 27 -28.17 -40.95 -47.96
C SER A 27 -29.06 -39.80 -48.41
N VAL A 28 -28.97 -39.51 -49.72
CA VAL A 28 -29.96 -39.00 -50.67
C VAL A 28 -29.29 -37.98 -51.60
N GLU A 29 -29.24 -38.39 -52.86
CA GLU A 29 -28.59 -37.77 -54.00
C GLU A 29 -29.27 -36.46 -54.46
N GLY A 30 -28.47 -35.64 -55.15
CA GLY A 30 -28.93 -34.84 -56.27
C GLY A 30 -29.17 -33.36 -55.99
N HIS A 31 -28.11 -32.54 -56.05
CA HIS A 31 -28.05 -31.36 -56.91
C HIS A 31 -26.67 -30.68 -56.85
N THR A 32 -26.03 -30.62 -58.02
CA THR A 32 -24.96 -29.74 -58.51
C THR A 32 -24.07 -29.05 -57.46
N ILE A 33 -22.85 -29.55 -57.29
CA ILE A 33 -21.80 -29.01 -56.42
C ILE A 33 -21.34 -27.62 -56.92
N LEU A 34 -21.58 -26.58 -56.12
CA LEU A 34 -20.86 -25.31 -56.19
C LEU A 34 -19.88 -25.22 -55.01
N ASN A 35 -18.66 -24.76 -55.27
CA ASN A 35 -17.51 -24.77 -54.36
C ASN A 35 -17.74 -23.87 -53.10
N PRO A 36 -17.49 -24.31 -51.85
CA PRO A 36 -17.72 -23.51 -50.63
C PRO A 36 -16.89 -22.22 -50.50
N GLN A 37 -15.84 -22.07 -51.33
CA GLN A 37 -15.00 -20.87 -51.39
C GLN A 37 -15.70 -19.69 -52.13
N ASP A 38 -16.67 -19.96 -52.99
CA ASP A 38 -17.35 -18.94 -53.81
C ASP A 38 -18.51 -18.22 -53.09
N GLN A 39 -18.91 -18.70 -51.91
CA GLN A 39 -19.98 -18.11 -51.08
C GLN A 39 -19.52 -16.97 -50.15
N LYS A 40 -18.21 -16.83 -49.89
CA LYS A 40 -17.68 -15.83 -48.94
C LYS A 40 -17.19 -14.53 -49.58
N ILE A 41 -17.16 -14.44 -50.91
CA ILE A 41 -16.74 -13.25 -51.62
C ILE A 41 -17.93 -12.30 -51.75
N PRO A 42 -17.82 -11.03 -51.31
CA PRO A 42 -18.89 -10.05 -51.49
C PRO A 42 -19.23 -9.89 -52.98
N LYS A 43 -20.52 -9.95 -53.32
CA LYS A 43 -21.02 -9.74 -54.69
C LYS A 43 -22.09 -8.65 -54.69
N ASP A 44 -22.22 -8.00 -55.84
CA ASP A 44 -23.29 -7.03 -56.09
C ASP A 44 -24.66 -7.73 -55.97
N GLY A 45 -25.60 -7.08 -55.30
CA GLY A 45 -26.96 -7.58 -55.10
C GLY A 45 -27.19 -8.47 -53.87
N MET A 46 -26.15 -8.81 -53.09
CA MET A 46 -26.32 -9.56 -51.83
C MET A 46 -27.21 -8.80 -50.84
N LYS A 47 -28.18 -9.50 -50.24
CA LYS A 47 -29.18 -8.95 -49.30
C LYS A 47 -28.94 -9.49 -47.89
N PHE A 48 -29.18 -8.65 -46.89
CA PHE A 48 -29.05 -8.97 -45.47
C PHE A 48 -30.25 -8.40 -44.72
N ASP A 49 -30.69 -9.12 -43.69
CA ASP A 49 -31.87 -8.74 -42.90
C ASP A 49 -31.55 -7.62 -41.89
N SER A 50 -30.28 -7.46 -41.53
CA SER A 50 -29.82 -6.39 -40.66
C SER A 50 -28.47 -5.80 -41.10
N GLU A 51 -28.20 -4.57 -40.66
CA GLU A 51 -26.89 -3.95 -40.80
C GLU A 51 -25.79 -4.73 -40.04
N GLU A 52 -26.14 -5.34 -38.90
CA GLU A 52 -25.21 -6.10 -38.07
C GLU A 52 -24.76 -7.40 -38.78
N ASP A 53 -25.67 -8.10 -39.45
CA ASP A 53 -25.36 -9.29 -40.25
C ASP A 53 -24.44 -8.97 -41.42
N LEU A 54 -24.74 -7.89 -42.15
CA LEU A 54 -23.88 -7.41 -43.24
C LEU A 54 -22.49 -7.04 -42.73
N TYR A 55 -22.42 -6.33 -41.60
CA TYR A 55 -21.15 -5.94 -41.01
C TYR A 55 -20.33 -7.17 -40.55
N ASN A 56 -20.97 -8.14 -39.91
CA ASN A 56 -20.34 -9.38 -39.46
C ASN A 56 -19.87 -10.23 -40.63
N TYR A 57 -20.66 -10.35 -41.71
CA TYR A 57 -20.30 -11.00 -42.95
C TYR A 57 -19.04 -10.36 -43.57
N PHE A 58 -19.06 -9.04 -43.79
CA PHE A 58 -17.94 -8.34 -44.38
C PHE A 58 -16.70 -8.38 -43.47
N LYS A 59 -16.90 -8.39 -42.15
CA LYS A 59 -15.84 -8.57 -41.16
C LYS A 59 -15.18 -9.93 -41.22
N ALA A 60 -15.95 -11.01 -41.36
CA ALA A 60 -15.42 -12.35 -41.53
C ALA A 60 -14.62 -12.46 -42.83
N TYR A 61 -15.14 -11.91 -43.94
CA TYR A 61 -14.41 -11.81 -45.20
C TYR A 61 -13.08 -11.05 -45.04
N ALA A 62 -13.11 -9.84 -44.50
CA ALA A 62 -11.90 -9.04 -44.31
C ALA A 62 -10.87 -9.69 -43.38
N PHE A 63 -11.34 -10.44 -42.37
CA PHE A 63 -10.47 -11.21 -41.48
C PHE A 63 -9.79 -12.36 -42.22
N GLN A 64 -10.54 -13.13 -43.02
CA GLN A 64 -9.99 -14.23 -43.81
C GLN A 64 -9.04 -13.73 -44.91
N THR A 65 -9.37 -12.61 -45.55
CA THR A 65 -8.58 -12.03 -46.65
C THR A 65 -7.36 -11.25 -46.16
N GLY A 66 -7.34 -10.72 -44.93
CA GLY A 66 -6.12 -10.11 -44.38
C GLY A 66 -6.10 -8.59 -44.27
N PHE A 67 -7.24 -7.91 -44.24
CA PHE A 67 -7.31 -6.44 -44.16
C PHE A 67 -8.24 -5.95 -43.05
N GLY A 68 -8.04 -4.70 -42.62
CA GLY A 68 -8.91 -4.04 -41.64
C GLY A 68 -10.06 -3.28 -42.31
N ILE A 69 -11.20 -3.13 -41.62
CA ILE A 69 -12.38 -2.45 -42.15
C ILE A 69 -12.51 -1.04 -41.58
N ARG A 70 -13.05 -0.13 -42.40
CA ARG A 70 -13.51 1.21 -42.02
C ARG A 70 -14.88 1.45 -42.62
N LYS A 71 -15.81 1.99 -41.83
CA LYS A 71 -17.07 2.56 -42.32
C LYS A 71 -16.84 4.01 -42.76
N SER A 72 -17.29 4.36 -43.97
CA SER A 72 -17.35 5.72 -44.49
C SER A 72 -18.81 6.07 -44.80
N SER A 73 -19.34 7.07 -44.11
CA SER A 73 -20.70 7.58 -44.28
C SER A 73 -20.75 8.62 -45.40
N THR A 74 -21.82 8.61 -46.20
CA THR A 74 -22.21 9.80 -46.99
C THR A 74 -23.71 9.86 -47.23
N ARG A 75 -24.30 10.98 -46.76
CA ARG A 75 -25.59 11.62 -47.12
C ARG A 75 -26.87 10.74 -47.19
N THR A 76 -27.78 11.02 -46.26
CA THR A 76 -29.22 10.98 -46.53
C THR A 76 -29.54 11.96 -47.67
N LYS A 77 -30.19 11.50 -48.74
CA LYS A 77 -30.94 12.40 -49.61
C LYS A 77 -32.32 12.54 -48.98
N ASP A 78 -32.77 13.78 -48.83
CA ASP A 78 -34.10 14.08 -48.31
C ASP A 78 -35.18 13.31 -49.09
N SER A 79 -36.17 12.84 -48.32
CA SER A 79 -37.46 12.27 -48.73
C SER A 79 -37.58 10.79 -49.16
N CYS A 80 -36.64 9.89 -48.87
CA CYS A 80 -36.95 8.44 -48.93
C CYS A 80 -36.11 7.64 -47.93
N ALA A 81 -36.71 6.64 -47.28
CA ALA A 81 -36.19 5.78 -46.22
C ALA A 81 -34.99 4.89 -46.64
N LYS A 82 -33.93 5.47 -47.22
CA LYS A 82 -32.73 4.77 -47.69
C LYS A 82 -31.47 5.52 -47.28
N THR A 83 -30.58 4.83 -46.58
CA THR A 83 -29.26 5.32 -46.17
C THR A 83 -28.17 4.67 -47.01
N TYR A 84 -27.27 5.47 -47.55
CA TYR A 84 -26.13 4.98 -48.33
C TYR A 84 -24.85 5.10 -47.49
N TYR A 85 -24.10 4.00 -47.37
CA TYR A 85 -22.80 4.01 -46.72
C TYR A 85 -21.85 3.04 -47.40
N SER A 86 -20.56 3.13 -47.08
CA SER A 86 -19.56 2.20 -47.61
C SER A 86 -18.75 1.58 -46.48
N LEU A 87 -18.41 0.30 -46.65
CA LEU A 87 -17.45 -0.42 -45.81
C LEU A 87 -16.23 -0.71 -46.67
N GLY A 88 -15.07 -0.16 -46.31
CA GLY A 88 -13.86 -0.29 -47.12
C GLY A 88 -12.62 -0.59 -46.32
N CYS A 89 -11.50 -0.74 -47.03
CA CYS A 89 -10.22 -1.02 -46.42
C CYS A 89 -9.78 0.12 -45.50
N ALA A 90 -9.26 -0.23 -44.32
CA ALA A 90 -8.73 0.71 -43.34
C ALA A 90 -7.58 1.57 -43.89
N ARG A 91 -6.86 1.10 -44.92
CA ARG A 91 -5.82 1.84 -45.64
C ARG A 91 -6.35 2.80 -46.71
N GLY A 92 -7.67 2.87 -46.90
CA GLY A 92 -8.32 3.78 -47.84
C GLY A 92 -8.31 5.25 -47.40
N GLY A 93 -8.23 6.14 -48.40
CA GLY A 93 -8.13 7.59 -48.26
C GLY A 93 -6.70 8.11 -48.24
N VAL A 94 -6.56 9.44 -48.33
CA VAL A 94 -5.27 10.16 -48.28
C VAL A 94 -5.06 10.70 -46.86
N TYR A 95 -3.83 10.61 -46.34
CA TYR A 95 -3.48 11.22 -45.07
C TYR A 95 -3.34 12.73 -45.24
N VAL A 96 -4.14 13.50 -44.51
CA VAL A 96 -4.03 14.97 -44.44
C VAL A 96 -3.43 15.33 -43.08
N PRO A 97 -2.19 15.85 -43.01
CA PRO A 97 -1.58 16.26 -41.75
C PRO A 97 -2.34 17.45 -41.16
N LYS A 98 -2.79 17.35 -39.91
CA LYS A 98 -3.42 18.49 -39.19
C LYS A 98 -2.43 19.30 -38.34
N THR A 99 -1.16 18.89 -38.26
CA THR A 99 -0.11 19.54 -37.44
C THR A 99 1.27 19.31 -38.04
N SER A 100 2.16 20.31 -37.93
CA SER A 100 3.56 20.35 -38.38
C SER A 100 4.53 19.44 -37.60
N LYS A 101 4.18 18.17 -37.38
CA LYS A 101 5.12 17.18 -36.80
C LYS A 101 5.57 16.17 -37.88
N PRO A 102 6.86 16.16 -38.27
CA PRO A 102 7.33 15.48 -39.49
C PRO A 102 7.39 13.94 -39.45
N TYR A 103 7.09 13.26 -38.33
CA TYR A 103 7.39 11.82 -38.16
C TYR A 103 6.23 10.94 -37.67
N LYS A 104 5.00 11.11 -38.17
CA LYS A 104 3.90 10.16 -37.90
C LYS A 104 3.80 9.10 -39.00
N LYS A 105 4.02 7.83 -38.65
CA LYS A 105 3.76 6.68 -39.54
C LYS A 105 2.28 6.65 -39.94
N THR A 106 1.99 6.73 -41.24
CA THR A 106 0.62 6.60 -41.79
C THR A 106 0.40 5.20 -42.35
N THR A 107 -0.81 4.66 -42.18
CA THR A 107 -1.24 3.40 -42.80
C THR A 107 -2.09 3.62 -44.05
N LYS A 108 -2.30 4.88 -44.45
CA LYS A 108 -3.14 5.26 -45.59
C LYS A 108 -2.35 5.16 -46.89
N THR A 109 -2.86 4.35 -47.82
CA THR A 109 -2.30 4.13 -49.16
C THR A 109 -3.26 4.55 -50.27
N ASN A 110 -4.35 5.25 -49.93
CA ASN A 110 -5.43 5.56 -50.87
C ASN A 110 -6.06 4.30 -51.50
N CYS A 111 -6.07 3.17 -50.76
CA CYS A 111 -6.70 1.92 -51.19
C CYS A 111 -8.19 2.15 -51.54
N LYS A 112 -8.60 1.63 -52.71
CA LYS A 112 -9.97 1.79 -53.24
C LYS A 112 -10.92 0.66 -52.86
N ALA A 113 -10.40 -0.44 -52.29
CA ALA A 113 -11.21 -1.58 -51.84
C ALA A 113 -12.35 -1.16 -50.90
N LYS A 114 -13.59 -1.36 -51.33
CA LYS A 114 -14.82 -1.05 -50.59
C LYS A 114 -16.04 -1.77 -51.16
N ILE A 115 -17.03 -1.96 -50.31
CA ILE A 115 -18.41 -2.27 -50.70
C ILE A 115 -19.29 -1.04 -50.42
N SER A 116 -20.24 -0.78 -51.31
CA SER A 116 -21.24 0.29 -51.17
C SER A 116 -22.57 -0.35 -50.79
N VAL A 117 -23.19 0.13 -49.73
CA VAL A 117 -24.38 -0.47 -49.10
C VAL A 117 -25.55 0.50 -49.14
N ILE A 118 -26.73 -0.03 -49.46
CA ILE A 118 -28.03 0.62 -49.35
C ILE A 118 -28.77 -0.01 -48.19
N ALA A 119 -28.98 0.74 -47.10
CA ALA A 119 -29.81 0.34 -45.98
C ALA A 119 -31.21 0.95 -46.13
N TYR A 120 -32.24 0.11 -46.04
CA TYR A 120 -33.64 0.52 -46.08
C TYR A 120 -34.14 0.82 -44.66
N GLY A 121 -35.17 1.65 -44.53
CA GLY A 121 -35.73 2.08 -43.24
C GLY A 121 -36.33 0.95 -42.39
N ASP A 122 -36.52 -0.24 -42.99
CA ASP A 122 -36.97 -1.47 -42.32
C ASP A 122 -35.81 -2.35 -41.81
N GLY A 123 -34.56 -1.88 -41.91
CA GLY A 123 -33.36 -2.58 -41.43
C GLY A 123 -32.65 -3.44 -42.47
N ARG A 124 -33.30 -3.75 -43.60
CA ARG A 124 -32.72 -4.57 -44.67
C ARG A 124 -31.60 -3.84 -45.38
N CYS A 125 -30.53 -4.56 -45.75
CA CYS A 125 -29.35 -3.99 -46.39
C CYS A 125 -29.01 -4.72 -47.70
N ILE A 126 -28.62 -3.97 -48.73
CA ILE A 126 -28.20 -4.54 -50.03
C ILE A 126 -26.83 -3.98 -50.41
N ILE A 127 -25.93 -4.86 -50.86
CA ILE A 127 -24.65 -4.46 -51.46
C ILE A 127 -24.92 -3.98 -52.89
N SER A 128 -24.72 -2.68 -53.14
CA SER A 128 -24.94 -2.04 -54.44
C SER A 128 -23.75 -2.07 -55.39
N SER A 129 -22.53 -2.13 -54.86
CA SER A 129 -21.30 -2.15 -55.64
C SER A 129 -20.15 -2.69 -54.80
N VAL A 130 -19.33 -3.55 -55.39
CA VAL A 130 -18.17 -4.20 -54.79
C VAL A 130 -16.90 -3.84 -55.56
N PHE A 131 -15.88 -3.36 -54.84
CA PHE A 131 -14.53 -3.17 -55.36
C PHE A 131 -13.55 -3.83 -54.40
N LEU A 132 -12.88 -4.92 -54.81
CA LEU A 132 -12.03 -5.76 -53.93
C LEU A 132 -10.53 -5.63 -54.20
N GLU A 133 -10.12 -4.88 -55.22
CA GLU A 133 -8.69 -4.72 -55.53
C GLU A 133 -7.97 -3.86 -54.49
N HIS A 134 -6.88 -4.42 -53.96
CA HIS A 134 -6.02 -3.76 -52.97
C HIS A 134 -4.70 -3.33 -53.61
N ASN A 135 -4.28 -2.09 -53.34
CA ASN A 135 -2.99 -1.56 -53.77
C ASN A 135 -1.87 -1.82 -52.75
N HIS A 136 -2.04 -2.83 -51.89
CA HIS A 136 -1.08 -3.19 -50.85
C HIS A 136 -1.20 -4.67 -50.51
N ALA A 137 -0.12 -5.25 -50.00
CA ALA A 137 -0.14 -6.64 -49.54
C ALA A 137 -1.19 -6.87 -48.45
N LEU A 138 -1.83 -8.04 -48.53
CA LEU A 138 -2.78 -8.57 -47.56
C LEU A 138 -2.09 -9.56 -46.63
N SER A 139 -2.58 -9.75 -45.41
CA SER A 139 -1.96 -10.67 -44.45
C SER A 139 -2.98 -11.43 -43.62
N PRO A 140 -3.60 -12.50 -44.16
CA PRO A 140 -4.55 -13.36 -43.46
C PRO A 140 -4.06 -13.82 -42.07
N LYS A 141 -2.81 -14.31 -42.00
CA LYS A 141 -2.20 -14.78 -40.74
C LYS A 141 -1.98 -13.68 -39.69
N LYS A 142 -2.09 -12.40 -40.07
CA LYS A 142 -1.86 -11.23 -39.20
C LYS A 142 -3.12 -10.39 -39.01
N SER A 143 -4.29 -10.86 -39.46
CA SER A 143 -5.58 -10.16 -39.36
C SER A 143 -5.93 -9.76 -37.92
N ARG A 144 -5.58 -10.58 -36.93
CA ARG A 144 -5.83 -10.30 -35.50
C ARG A 144 -5.22 -8.99 -34.99
N PHE A 145 -4.17 -8.48 -35.64
CA PHE A 145 -3.55 -7.21 -35.26
C PHE A 145 -4.28 -5.97 -35.81
N GLN A 146 -5.22 -6.15 -36.75
CA GLN A 146 -6.00 -5.06 -37.33
C GLN A 146 -7.04 -4.55 -36.32
N ARG A 147 -7.12 -3.22 -36.15
CA ARG A 147 -7.98 -2.59 -35.15
C ARG A 147 -9.46 -2.98 -35.26
N SER A 148 -9.97 -3.24 -36.47
CA SER A 148 -11.36 -3.66 -36.70
C SER A 148 -11.66 -5.07 -36.16
N HIS A 149 -10.63 -5.90 -36.03
CA HIS A 149 -10.74 -7.31 -35.66
C HIS A 149 -10.48 -7.54 -34.17
N LYS A 150 -9.91 -6.55 -33.48
CA LYS A 150 -9.70 -6.59 -32.03
C LYS A 150 -11.02 -6.46 -31.27
N LYS A 151 -11.35 -7.46 -30.45
CA LYS A 151 -12.53 -7.47 -29.57
C LYS A 151 -12.14 -8.06 -28.22
N MET A 152 -12.42 -7.36 -27.12
CA MET A 152 -12.40 -7.96 -25.79
C MET A 152 -13.82 -8.34 -25.39
N ASP A 153 -14.01 -9.60 -25.02
CA ASP A 153 -15.24 -10.08 -24.40
C ASP A 153 -15.44 -9.50 -22.99
N SER A 154 -16.64 -9.70 -22.43
CA SER A 154 -17.02 -9.22 -21.10
C SER A 154 -16.21 -9.88 -19.99
N TYR A 155 -15.85 -11.15 -20.15
CA TYR A 155 -15.09 -11.91 -19.17
C TYR A 155 -13.66 -11.38 -19.01
N ALA A 156 -12.93 -11.20 -20.12
CA ALA A 156 -11.58 -10.63 -20.16
C ALA A 156 -11.55 -9.20 -19.58
N LYS A 157 -12.58 -8.39 -19.89
CA LYS A 157 -12.76 -7.05 -19.30
C LYS A 157 -12.92 -7.12 -17.78
N ARG A 158 -13.85 -7.93 -17.28
CA ARG A 158 -14.09 -8.11 -15.84
C ARG A 158 -12.83 -8.60 -15.13
N ARG A 159 -12.11 -9.55 -15.72
CA ARG A 159 -10.89 -10.12 -15.16
C ARG A 159 -9.75 -9.11 -15.10
N LEU A 160 -9.58 -8.29 -16.15
CA LEU A 160 -8.63 -7.18 -16.15
C LEU A 160 -8.96 -6.17 -15.05
N GLU A 161 -10.24 -5.84 -14.86
CA GLU A 161 -10.67 -4.90 -13.84
C GLU A 161 -10.47 -5.40 -12.41
N LEU A 162 -10.78 -6.68 -12.15
CA LEU A 162 -10.53 -7.32 -10.86
C LEU A 162 -9.03 -7.38 -10.55
N ASN A 163 -8.22 -7.74 -11.54
CA ASN A 163 -6.77 -7.79 -11.40
C ASN A 163 -6.17 -6.39 -11.19
N ASP A 164 -6.70 -5.37 -11.87
CA ASP A 164 -6.30 -3.98 -11.66
C ASP A 164 -6.63 -3.51 -10.24
N TYR A 165 -7.84 -3.83 -9.76
CA TYR A 165 -8.28 -3.52 -8.39
C TYR A 165 -7.42 -4.23 -7.34
N ALA A 166 -7.04 -5.48 -7.59
CA ALA A 166 -6.13 -6.26 -6.75
C ALA A 166 -4.66 -5.82 -6.85
N GLY A 167 -4.34 -4.78 -7.65
CA GLY A 167 -2.97 -4.28 -7.83
C GLY A 167 -2.06 -5.18 -8.66
N ILE A 168 -2.60 -6.17 -9.36
CA ILE A 168 -1.82 -7.08 -10.20
C ILE A 168 -1.29 -6.31 -11.42
N PRO A 169 0.03 -6.34 -11.68
CA PRO A 169 0.61 -5.69 -12.84
C PRO A 169 -0.07 -6.14 -14.15
N LEU A 170 -0.40 -5.18 -15.02
CA LEU A 170 -1.12 -5.42 -16.27
C LEU A 170 -0.47 -6.52 -17.14
N ASN A 171 0.86 -6.57 -17.17
CA ASN A 171 1.58 -7.60 -17.93
C ASN A 171 1.29 -9.00 -17.38
N LYS A 172 1.22 -9.18 -16.05
CA LYS A 172 0.84 -10.44 -15.41
C LYS A 172 -0.62 -10.79 -15.69
N SER A 173 -1.51 -9.80 -15.61
CA SER A 173 -2.92 -9.99 -15.94
C SER A 173 -3.12 -10.41 -17.40
N PHE A 174 -2.37 -9.80 -18.33
CA PHE A 174 -2.41 -10.17 -19.74
C PHE A 174 -1.83 -11.57 -19.97
N HIS A 175 -0.70 -11.92 -19.35
CA HIS A 175 -0.16 -13.28 -19.42
C HIS A 175 -1.13 -14.34 -18.89
N SER A 176 -1.92 -14.01 -17.86
CA SER A 176 -2.96 -14.90 -17.37
C SER A 176 -4.09 -15.12 -18.39
N LEU A 177 -4.44 -14.11 -19.19
CA LEU A 177 -5.37 -14.26 -20.32
C LEU A 177 -4.77 -15.08 -21.45
N VAL A 178 -3.48 -14.89 -21.73
CA VAL A 178 -2.76 -15.68 -22.75
C VAL A 178 -2.69 -17.16 -22.36
N ALA A 179 -2.40 -17.46 -21.09
CA ALA A 179 -2.33 -18.82 -20.59
C ALA A 179 -3.69 -19.53 -20.67
N GLU A 180 -4.77 -18.87 -20.26
CA GLU A 180 -6.13 -19.40 -20.34
C GLU A 180 -6.57 -19.63 -21.79
N ALA A 181 -6.22 -18.72 -22.70
CA ALA A 181 -6.46 -18.87 -24.13
C ALA A 181 -5.54 -19.90 -24.81
N LYS A 182 -4.66 -20.60 -24.07
CA LYS A 182 -3.68 -21.56 -24.60
C LYS A 182 -2.74 -20.98 -25.67
N GLY A 183 -2.38 -19.71 -25.55
CA GLY A 183 -1.39 -19.06 -26.40
C GLY A 183 -1.81 -17.70 -26.97
N TYR A 184 -0.83 -16.97 -27.52
CA TYR A 184 -1.03 -15.62 -28.03
C TYR A 184 -1.88 -15.55 -29.29
N ASP A 185 -1.93 -16.63 -30.07
CA ASP A 185 -2.63 -16.66 -31.36
C ASP A 185 -4.14 -16.81 -31.20
N ASN A 186 -4.59 -17.35 -30.06
CA ASN A 186 -6.00 -17.53 -29.73
C ASN A 186 -6.62 -16.26 -29.10
N LEU A 187 -5.83 -15.21 -28.85
CA LEU A 187 -6.32 -13.93 -28.35
C LEU A 187 -6.52 -12.91 -29.47
N PRO A 188 -7.73 -12.34 -29.60
CA PRO A 188 -8.02 -11.31 -30.59
C PRO A 188 -7.48 -9.92 -30.20
N PHE A 189 -6.83 -9.77 -29.04
CA PHE A 189 -6.28 -8.50 -28.54
C PHE A 189 -4.90 -8.69 -27.92
N GLY A 190 -4.13 -7.61 -27.84
CA GLY A 190 -2.80 -7.60 -27.22
C GLY A 190 -2.74 -6.77 -25.93
N GLU A 191 -1.58 -6.79 -25.29
CA GLU A 191 -1.34 -6.07 -24.02
C GLU A 191 -1.64 -4.57 -24.13
N THR A 192 -1.31 -3.94 -25.26
CA THR A 192 -1.59 -2.51 -25.52
C THR A 192 -3.08 -2.20 -25.49
N ASP A 193 -3.91 -3.14 -25.95
CA ASP A 193 -5.36 -2.98 -25.91
C ASP A 193 -5.84 -3.06 -24.46
N CYS A 194 -5.34 -4.04 -23.68
CA CYS A 194 -5.65 -4.16 -22.25
C CYS A 194 -5.26 -2.89 -21.49
N ARG A 195 -4.10 -2.30 -21.82
CA ARG A 195 -3.63 -1.04 -21.25
C ARG A 195 -4.58 0.11 -21.57
N SER A 196 -5.02 0.20 -22.81
CA SER A 196 -5.96 1.23 -23.26
C SER A 196 -7.32 1.09 -22.57
N TYR A 197 -7.79 -0.16 -22.41
CA TYR A 197 -9.04 -0.47 -21.69
C TYR A 197 -8.96 -0.06 -20.22
N ILE A 198 -7.96 -0.53 -19.48
CA ILE A 198 -7.77 -0.20 -18.06
C ILE A 198 -7.57 1.30 -17.86
N THR A 199 -6.86 1.98 -18.76
CA THR A 199 -6.72 3.44 -18.70
C THR A 199 -8.09 4.13 -18.80
N LYS A 200 -8.97 3.66 -19.69
CA LYS A 200 -10.34 4.17 -19.83
C LYS A 200 -11.21 3.84 -18.62
N VAL A 201 -11.14 2.62 -18.09
CA VAL A 201 -11.90 2.22 -16.87
C VAL A 201 -11.47 3.07 -15.69
N ARG A 202 -10.16 3.20 -15.48
CA ARG A 202 -9.62 4.09 -14.45
C ARG A 202 -10.21 5.47 -14.64
N GLN A 203 -10.09 6.08 -15.83
CA GLN A 203 -10.64 7.41 -16.19
C GLN A 203 -12.12 7.59 -15.83
N LEU A 204 -12.95 6.57 -16.00
CA LEU A 204 -14.36 6.61 -15.65
C LEU A 204 -14.59 6.59 -14.12
N ARG A 205 -13.84 5.76 -13.36
CA ARG A 205 -14.05 5.57 -11.91
C ARG A 205 -13.77 6.80 -11.04
N LEU A 206 -12.90 7.71 -11.50
CA LEU A 206 -12.33 8.78 -10.66
C LEU A 206 -12.25 10.14 -11.42
N GLY A 207 -12.97 10.33 -12.53
CA GLY A 207 -13.02 11.62 -13.24
C GLY A 207 -11.75 12.06 -14.00
N LEU A 208 -11.78 13.31 -14.51
CA LEU A 208 -10.71 13.96 -15.28
C LEU A 208 -9.81 14.83 -14.38
N GLY A 209 -8.73 14.25 -13.85
CA GLY A 209 -7.72 14.99 -13.06
C GLY A 209 -7.55 14.43 -11.65
N ASP A 210 -6.33 14.46 -11.13
CA ASP A 210 -5.97 13.78 -9.87
C ASP A 210 -6.57 14.45 -8.61
N ALA A 211 -6.76 15.78 -8.60
CA ALA A 211 -7.36 16.48 -7.46
C ALA A 211 -8.89 16.32 -7.41
N GLU A 212 -9.54 16.37 -8.57
CA GLU A 212 -10.98 16.12 -8.67
C GLU A 212 -11.32 14.66 -8.33
N ALA A 213 -10.48 13.71 -8.75
CA ALA A 213 -10.56 12.30 -8.33
C ALA A 213 -10.58 12.13 -6.81
N LEU A 214 -9.66 12.82 -6.12
CA LEU A 214 -9.51 12.75 -4.68
C LEU A 214 -10.68 13.41 -3.95
N ARG A 215 -11.13 14.60 -4.41
CA ARG A 215 -12.34 15.26 -3.89
C ARG A 215 -13.57 14.38 -4.06
N ASN A 216 -13.78 13.79 -5.23
CA ASN A 216 -14.93 12.91 -5.50
C ASN A 216 -14.89 11.65 -4.63
N TYR A 217 -13.71 11.14 -4.30
CA TYR A 217 -13.57 10.10 -3.30
C TYR A 217 -14.01 10.57 -1.92
N PHE A 218 -13.52 11.70 -1.41
CA PHE A 218 -13.90 12.19 -0.09
C PHE A 218 -15.39 12.49 0.03
N VAL A 219 -15.99 13.13 -0.98
CA VAL A 219 -17.43 13.38 -1.02
C VAL A 219 -18.22 12.07 -0.99
N ARG A 220 -17.77 11.05 -1.74
CA ARG A 220 -18.39 9.71 -1.71
C ARG A 220 -18.24 9.04 -0.35
N MET A 221 -17.07 9.13 0.29
CA MET A 221 -16.82 8.55 1.61
C MET A 221 -17.67 9.24 2.68
N GLN A 222 -17.79 10.56 2.63
CA GLN A 222 -18.62 11.33 3.55
C GLN A 222 -20.12 11.05 3.36
N LYS A 223 -20.56 10.81 2.12
CA LYS A 223 -21.94 10.35 1.86
C LYS A 223 -22.20 8.94 2.41
N ARG A 224 -21.19 8.08 2.46
CA ARG A 224 -21.30 6.71 3.02
C ARG A 224 -21.21 6.70 4.54
N SER A 225 -20.46 7.61 5.12
CA SER A 225 -20.32 7.75 6.56
C SER A 225 -20.17 9.20 6.94
N SER A 226 -21.14 9.69 7.70
CA SER A 226 -21.17 11.05 8.26
C SER A 226 -19.96 11.34 9.16
N ASN A 227 -19.35 10.30 9.74
CA ASN A 227 -18.15 10.39 10.56
C ASN A 227 -16.83 10.42 9.76
N PHE A 228 -16.87 10.30 8.43
CA PHE A 228 -15.69 10.54 7.61
C PHE A 228 -15.33 12.03 7.63
N PHE A 229 -14.09 12.36 8.00
CA PHE A 229 -13.60 13.73 8.09
C PHE A 229 -12.54 13.99 7.04
N TYR A 230 -12.60 15.15 6.38
CA TYR A 230 -11.52 15.62 5.52
C TYR A 230 -11.46 17.14 5.47
N VAL A 231 -10.26 17.67 5.21
CA VAL A 231 -10.00 19.09 4.99
C VAL A 231 -9.05 19.23 3.81
N ILE A 232 -9.34 20.18 2.93
CA ILE A 232 -8.50 20.53 1.78
C ILE A 232 -8.10 22.00 1.92
N ASP A 233 -6.80 22.25 2.06
CA ASP A 233 -6.20 23.58 1.97
C ASP A 233 -5.84 23.88 0.50
N MET A 234 -6.18 25.08 0.04
CA MET A 234 -5.99 25.55 -1.34
C MET A 234 -5.17 26.83 -1.34
N ASP A 235 -4.36 27.06 -2.36
CA ASP A 235 -3.72 28.37 -2.58
C ASP A 235 -4.69 29.41 -3.15
N ASP A 236 -4.19 30.64 -3.29
CA ASP A 236 -4.97 31.80 -3.74
C ASP A 236 -5.54 31.61 -5.16
N GLU A 237 -4.97 30.69 -5.94
CA GLU A 237 -5.42 30.32 -7.27
C GLU A 237 -6.29 29.05 -7.30
N GLY A 238 -6.69 28.52 -6.14
CA GLY A 238 -7.57 27.36 -6.02
C GLY A 238 -6.89 26.02 -6.31
N ARG A 239 -5.56 25.95 -6.24
CA ARG A 239 -4.80 24.70 -6.36
C ARG A 239 -4.68 24.03 -4.99
N MET A 240 -4.91 22.72 -4.97
CA MET A 240 -4.75 21.90 -3.77
C MET A 240 -3.32 21.98 -3.24
N ARG A 241 -3.16 22.47 -2.00
CA ARG A 241 -1.89 22.52 -1.27
C ARG A 241 -1.75 21.35 -0.32
N ASN A 242 -2.65 21.25 0.65
CA ASN A 242 -2.58 20.24 1.69
C ASN A 242 -3.93 19.54 1.82
N VAL A 243 -3.91 18.27 2.16
CA VAL A 243 -5.12 17.46 2.35
C VAL A 243 -4.95 16.66 3.62
N PHE A 244 -5.96 16.64 4.46
CA PHE A 244 -6.06 15.76 5.61
C PHE A 244 -7.37 14.97 5.55
N TRP A 245 -7.35 13.70 5.92
CA TRP A 245 -8.57 12.91 6.08
C TRP A 245 -8.42 11.79 7.10
N ALA A 246 -9.54 11.39 7.70
CA ALA A 246 -9.66 10.24 8.58
C ALA A 246 -11.04 9.60 8.40
N ASP A 247 -11.08 8.27 8.34
CA ASP A 247 -12.32 7.52 8.31
C ASP A 247 -12.96 7.38 9.70
N ALA A 248 -14.25 7.09 9.70
CA ALA A 248 -15.04 6.95 10.91
C ALA A 248 -14.46 5.90 11.88
N ARG A 249 -14.01 4.76 11.35
CA ARG A 249 -13.44 3.67 12.17
C ARG A 249 -12.14 4.13 12.81
N SER A 250 -11.27 4.78 12.05
CA SER A 250 -10.03 5.38 12.56
C SER A 250 -10.25 6.39 13.68
N ARG A 251 -11.25 7.27 13.55
CA ARG A 251 -11.61 8.26 14.57
C ARG A 251 -12.09 7.61 15.86
N VAL A 252 -12.93 6.57 15.77
CA VAL A 252 -13.39 5.84 16.96
C VAL A 252 -12.26 4.98 17.56
N ALA A 253 -11.40 4.40 16.74
CA ALA A 253 -10.25 3.64 17.21
C ALA A 253 -9.26 4.52 18.00
N TYR A 254 -9.12 5.80 17.61
CA TYR A 254 -8.30 6.77 18.32
C TYR A 254 -8.75 6.96 19.78
N GLU A 255 -10.04 6.78 20.10
CA GLU A 255 -10.52 6.88 21.49
C GLU A 255 -9.93 5.81 22.41
N SER A 256 -9.74 4.61 21.88
CA SER A 256 -9.14 3.49 22.62
C SER A 256 -7.62 3.48 22.54
N PHE A 257 -7.06 3.92 21.41
CA PHE A 257 -5.66 3.66 21.06
C PHE A 257 -4.82 4.90 20.74
N GLY A 258 -5.38 6.11 20.89
CA GLY A 258 -4.77 7.39 20.54
C GLY A 258 -3.84 8.00 21.59
N ASP A 259 -3.56 7.27 22.66
CA ASP A 259 -2.59 7.65 23.70
C ASP A 259 -1.17 7.85 23.16
N VAL A 260 -0.72 6.98 22.24
CA VAL A 260 0.59 7.09 21.58
C VAL A 260 0.40 7.04 20.07
N ILE A 261 0.87 8.09 19.39
CA ILE A 261 0.88 8.15 17.93
C ILE A 261 2.30 8.26 17.38
N SER A 262 2.50 7.70 16.20
CA SER A 262 3.68 7.91 15.37
C SER A 262 3.28 8.63 14.11
N PHE A 263 4.05 9.64 13.74
CA PHE A 263 3.86 10.50 12.59
C PHE A 263 5.16 10.59 11.79
N ASP A 264 5.09 10.24 10.51
CA ASP A 264 6.22 10.21 9.59
C ASP A 264 5.79 10.79 8.24
N SER A 265 6.42 11.85 7.78
CA SER A 265 6.09 12.49 6.49
C SER A 265 6.82 11.88 5.30
N THR A 266 7.65 10.85 5.47
CA THR A 266 8.58 10.42 4.41
C THR A 266 8.00 9.41 3.42
N TYR A 267 6.74 9.02 3.58
CA TYR A 267 6.13 7.98 2.76
C TYR A 267 5.69 8.57 1.41
N LEU A 268 6.37 8.16 0.33
CA LEU A 268 5.93 8.28 -1.06
C LEU A 268 5.65 9.70 -1.60
N THR A 269 6.66 10.28 -2.24
CA THR A 269 6.47 11.36 -3.20
C THR A 269 5.78 10.82 -4.46
N ASN A 270 4.49 11.14 -4.64
CA ASN A 270 3.76 10.89 -5.88
C ASN A 270 4.31 11.76 -7.04
N LYS A 271 3.68 11.76 -8.22
CA LYS A 271 4.12 12.59 -9.38
C LYS A 271 4.10 14.12 -9.12
N TYR A 272 3.49 14.55 -8.02
CA TYR A 272 3.42 15.94 -7.55
C TYR A 272 4.46 16.25 -6.47
N ASN A 273 5.24 15.25 -6.05
CA ASN A 273 6.21 15.36 -4.96
C ASN A 273 5.58 15.76 -3.61
N MET A 274 4.30 15.44 -3.41
CA MET A 274 3.62 15.64 -2.14
C MET A 274 3.96 14.49 -1.18
N PRO A 275 4.51 14.75 0.02
CA PRO A 275 4.74 13.71 1.00
C PRO A 275 3.40 13.21 1.58
N PHE A 276 3.25 11.89 1.71
CA PHE A 276 2.13 11.28 2.42
C PHE A 276 2.53 11.02 3.87
N ALA A 277 1.69 11.49 4.79
CA ALA A 277 1.97 11.55 6.21
C ALA A 277 0.88 10.83 7.02
N PRO A 278 1.02 9.52 7.29
CA PRO A 278 0.06 8.77 8.08
C PRO A 278 0.24 9.02 9.59
N PHE A 279 -0.88 9.03 10.30
CA PHE A 279 -0.94 8.98 11.76
C PHE A 279 -1.24 7.56 12.19
N VAL A 280 -0.28 6.92 12.88
CA VAL A 280 -0.32 5.49 13.19
C VAL A 280 -0.18 5.26 14.68
N GLY A 281 -1.05 4.44 15.26
CA GLY A 281 -0.94 3.93 16.61
C GLY A 281 -0.76 2.42 16.67
N VAL A 282 -1.11 1.84 17.80
CA VAL A 282 -1.01 0.40 18.08
C VAL A 282 -2.30 -0.10 18.73
N ASN A 283 -2.95 -1.12 18.17
CA ASN A 283 -4.14 -1.72 18.80
C ASN A 283 -3.77 -2.65 19.99
N HIS A 284 -4.76 -3.24 20.65
CA HIS A 284 -4.64 -4.17 21.78
C HIS A 284 -3.88 -5.47 21.49
N HIS A 285 -3.61 -5.79 20.21
CA HIS A 285 -2.72 -6.91 19.80
C HIS A 285 -1.26 -6.50 19.59
N GLY A 286 -0.94 -5.21 19.73
CA GLY A 286 0.38 -4.71 19.36
C GLY A 286 0.56 -4.50 17.85
N GLN A 287 -0.52 -4.52 17.05
CA GLN A 287 -0.47 -4.32 15.60
C GLN A 287 -0.62 -2.83 15.24
N SER A 288 -0.02 -2.40 14.13
CA SER A 288 -0.17 -1.02 13.66
C SER A 288 -1.59 -0.74 13.19
N ILE A 289 -2.19 0.34 13.71
CA ILE A 289 -3.51 0.86 13.33
C ILE A 289 -3.36 2.27 12.77
N LEU A 290 -4.08 2.57 11.68
CA LEU A 290 -4.11 3.90 11.10
C LEU A 290 -5.22 4.70 11.77
N PHE A 291 -4.97 5.98 12.01
CA PHE A 291 -5.94 6.91 12.58
C PHE A 291 -6.30 8.08 11.64
N GLY A 292 -5.49 8.32 10.60
CA GLY A 292 -5.74 9.31 9.57
C GLY A 292 -4.49 9.60 8.75
N CYS A 293 -4.62 10.45 7.73
CA CYS A 293 -3.55 10.72 6.78
C CYS A 293 -3.54 12.17 6.29
N GLY A 294 -2.33 12.66 6.01
CA GLY A 294 -2.08 13.91 5.31
C GLY A 294 -1.41 13.69 3.95
N LEU A 295 -1.69 14.57 2.99
CA LEU A 295 -0.87 14.82 1.81
C LEU A 295 -0.44 16.28 1.87
N LEU A 296 0.87 16.52 1.92
CA LEU A 296 1.42 17.86 2.14
C LEU A 296 2.06 18.41 0.87
N SER A 297 1.97 19.71 0.65
CA SER A 297 2.70 20.38 -0.44
C SER A 297 4.15 20.67 -0.06
N ARG A 298 4.40 20.96 1.23
CA ARG A 298 5.70 21.36 1.79
C ARG A 298 5.91 20.74 3.16
N GLU A 299 7.16 20.68 3.59
CA GLU A 299 7.57 20.18 4.92
C GLU A 299 8.07 21.33 5.82
N ASP A 300 7.28 22.42 5.91
CA ASP A 300 7.54 23.59 6.77
C ASP A 300 6.66 23.59 8.04
N ILE A 301 6.97 24.49 8.97
CA ILE A 301 6.29 24.54 10.28
C ILE A 301 4.81 24.85 10.09
N GLU A 302 4.49 25.83 9.25
CA GLU A 302 3.14 26.31 9.00
C GLU A 302 2.24 25.19 8.46
N THR A 303 2.76 24.38 7.53
CA THR A 303 2.06 23.23 6.97
C THR A 303 1.80 22.15 8.04
N TYR A 304 2.78 21.85 8.89
CA TYR A 304 2.58 20.89 9.99
C TYR A 304 1.63 21.41 11.06
N VAL A 305 1.66 22.71 11.37
CA VAL A 305 0.72 23.34 12.30
C VAL A 305 -0.70 23.24 11.77
N TRP A 306 -0.91 23.53 10.48
CA TRP A 306 -2.21 23.33 9.83
C TRP A 306 -2.68 21.88 9.93
N LEU A 307 -1.78 20.92 9.64
CA LEU A 307 -2.11 19.50 9.69
C LEU A 307 -2.47 19.06 11.11
N PHE A 308 -1.68 19.42 12.11
CA PHE A 308 -1.91 19.04 13.51
C PHE A 308 -3.14 19.72 14.11
N LYS A 309 -3.48 20.95 13.69
CA LYS A 309 -4.75 21.59 14.08
C LYS A 309 -5.95 20.88 13.45
N SER A 310 -5.87 20.57 12.15
CA SER A 310 -6.91 19.80 11.44
C SER A 310 -7.10 18.41 12.06
N TRP A 311 -6.00 17.76 12.46
CA TRP A 311 -6.01 16.52 13.21
C TRP A 311 -6.74 16.66 14.54
N LEU A 312 -6.39 17.68 15.33
CA LEU A 312 -6.95 17.90 16.66
C LEU A 312 -8.46 18.15 16.59
N GLU A 313 -8.91 18.93 15.61
CA GLU A 313 -10.32 19.16 15.32
C GLU A 313 -11.03 17.83 14.97
N CYS A 314 -10.45 17.05 14.06
CA CYS A 314 -10.96 15.72 13.67
C CYS A 314 -11.12 14.76 14.86
N MET A 315 -10.22 14.85 15.85
CA MET A 315 -10.22 14.03 17.05
C MET A 315 -10.99 14.66 18.22
N HIS A 316 -11.85 15.65 17.96
CA HIS A 316 -12.71 16.32 18.94
C HIS A 316 -11.92 17.04 20.04
N GLY A 317 -10.80 17.67 19.68
CA GLY A 317 -9.95 18.40 20.62
C GLY A 317 -9.09 17.50 21.51
N ARG A 318 -9.09 16.18 21.30
CA ARG A 318 -8.26 15.24 22.07
C ARG A 318 -6.87 15.11 21.45
N ALA A 319 -5.88 15.71 22.12
CA ALA A 319 -4.48 15.55 21.77
C ALA A 319 -3.94 14.18 22.23
N PRO A 320 -2.95 13.60 21.52
CA PRO A 320 -2.30 12.38 21.97
C PRO A 320 -1.52 12.63 23.25
N LYS A 321 -1.36 11.63 24.13
CA LYS A 321 -0.49 11.78 25.30
C LYS A 321 0.99 11.81 24.91
N ALA A 322 1.33 11.07 23.85
CA ALA A 322 2.69 10.99 23.35
C ALA A 322 2.72 10.91 21.81
N ILE A 323 3.71 11.58 21.22
CA ILE A 323 3.92 11.63 19.76
C ILE A 323 5.37 11.29 19.41
N ILE A 324 5.52 10.38 18.45
CA ILE A 324 6.81 9.97 17.89
C ILE A 324 6.92 10.58 16.48
N THR A 325 7.96 11.36 16.22
CA THR A 325 8.20 11.94 14.89
C THR A 325 9.61 11.70 14.39
N ASP A 326 9.85 12.01 13.13
CA ASP A 326 11.20 12.11 12.58
C ASP A 326 11.97 13.28 13.20
N GLN A 327 13.30 13.21 13.12
CA GLN A 327 14.16 14.33 13.49
C GLN A 327 14.02 15.43 12.41
N CYS A 328 13.07 16.34 12.65
CA CYS A 328 12.72 17.49 11.83
C CYS A 328 12.36 18.68 12.73
N ARG A 329 13.09 19.80 12.59
CA ARG A 329 12.81 21.03 13.35
C ARG A 329 11.41 21.57 13.08
N SER A 330 10.91 21.41 11.85
CA SER A 330 9.57 21.88 11.48
C SER A 330 8.48 21.13 12.25
N MET A 331 8.57 19.80 12.32
CA MET A 331 7.64 18.98 13.11
C MET A 331 7.76 19.30 14.60
N GLN A 332 8.98 19.46 15.11
CA GLN A 332 9.23 19.78 16.51
C GLN A 332 8.57 21.11 16.92
N GLY A 333 8.70 22.15 16.10
CA GLY A 333 8.04 23.44 16.33
C GLY A 333 6.51 23.32 16.28
N ALA A 334 5.98 22.59 15.30
CA ALA A 334 4.54 22.38 15.18
C ALA A 334 3.94 21.56 16.34
N VAL A 335 4.64 20.51 16.80
CA VAL A 335 4.23 19.73 17.98
C VAL A 335 4.23 20.62 19.22
N ALA A 336 5.28 21.40 19.45
CA ALA A 336 5.34 22.30 20.60
C ALA A 336 4.22 23.35 20.59
N GLN A 337 3.78 23.78 19.41
CA GLN A 337 2.71 24.77 19.27
C GLN A 337 1.31 24.18 19.42
N VAL A 338 1.05 22.99 18.87
CA VAL A 338 -0.31 22.41 18.80
C VAL A 338 -0.57 21.39 19.91
N PHE A 339 0.48 20.70 20.38
CA PHE A 339 0.43 19.62 21.37
C PHE A 339 1.39 19.89 22.55
N PRO A 340 1.24 21.01 23.29
CA PRO A 340 2.20 21.42 24.30
C PRO A 340 2.34 20.41 25.46
N GLU A 341 1.25 19.73 25.81
CA GLU A 341 1.20 18.74 26.89
C GLU A 341 1.65 17.33 26.45
N SER A 342 1.84 17.10 25.15
CA SER A 342 2.19 15.77 24.64
C SER A 342 3.69 15.52 24.78
N HIS A 343 4.05 14.32 25.23
CA HIS A 343 5.45 13.90 25.23
C HIS A 343 5.95 13.70 23.79
N HIS A 344 6.95 14.50 23.39
CA HIS A 344 7.54 14.43 22.05
C HIS A 344 8.83 13.63 22.03
N ARG A 345 8.85 12.53 21.25
CA ARG A 345 10.02 11.67 21.05
C ARG A 345 10.42 11.61 19.58
N LEU A 346 11.72 11.59 19.32
CA LEU A 346 12.23 11.36 17.98
C LEU A 346 12.35 9.85 17.69
N CYS A 347 12.06 9.48 16.45
CA CYS A 347 12.08 8.09 16.01
C CYS A 347 13.53 7.60 15.92
N LEU A 348 13.90 6.70 16.85
CA LEU A 348 15.23 6.13 16.93
C LEU A 348 15.67 5.48 15.62
N TRP A 349 14.78 4.79 14.90
CA TRP A 349 15.15 4.17 13.63
C TRP A 349 15.59 5.19 12.57
N HIS A 350 14.88 6.32 12.44
CA HIS A 350 15.25 7.38 11.50
C HIS A 350 16.61 7.98 11.84
N ILE A 351 16.90 8.17 13.13
CA ILE A 351 18.23 8.58 13.60
C ILE A 351 19.28 7.53 13.21
N MET A 352 19.03 6.24 13.50
CA MET A 352 19.96 5.17 13.19
C MET A 352 20.17 4.96 11.67
N LYS A 353 19.17 5.29 10.85
CA LYS A 353 19.23 5.27 9.38
C LYS A 353 20.08 6.41 8.82
N LYS A 354 20.09 7.58 9.47
CA LYS A 354 20.94 8.73 9.10
C LYS A 354 22.42 8.49 9.41
N ILE A 355 22.77 7.63 10.37
CA ILE A 355 24.17 7.35 10.75
C ILE A 355 25.04 6.96 9.55
N PRO A 356 24.69 5.95 8.71
CA PRO A 356 25.41 5.66 7.48
C PRO A 356 25.57 6.86 6.54
N GLU A 357 24.52 7.64 6.35
CA GLU A 357 24.51 8.77 5.42
C GLU A 357 25.47 9.87 5.88
N LYS A 358 25.53 10.12 7.19
CA LYS A 358 26.34 11.19 7.79
C LYS A 358 27.79 10.78 8.05
N LEU A 359 28.03 9.51 8.42
CA LEU A 359 29.34 9.07 8.95
C LEU A 359 30.11 8.10 8.02
N SER A 360 29.53 7.63 6.90
CA SER A 360 30.17 6.61 6.03
C SER A 360 31.49 7.03 5.41
N ARG A 361 31.78 8.34 5.34
CA ARG A 361 33.04 8.87 4.79
C ARG A 361 34.20 8.84 5.79
N LEU A 362 33.93 8.49 7.06
CA LEU A 362 34.95 8.44 8.10
C LEU A 362 35.82 7.18 7.99
N PRO A 363 37.15 7.27 8.19
CA PRO A 363 38.08 6.14 8.03
C PRO A 363 37.74 4.90 8.88
N GLN A 364 37.11 5.10 10.05
CA GLN A 364 36.77 4.03 11.01
C GLN A 364 35.25 3.83 11.19
N TYR A 365 34.45 4.20 10.18
CA TYR A 365 32.99 4.20 10.24
C TYR A 365 32.37 2.89 10.78
N ASN A 366 32.86 1.72 10.36
CA ASN A 366 32.28 0.45 10.81
C ASN A 366 32.42 0.25 12.33
N VAL A 367 33.56 0.66 12.90
CA VAL A 367 33.82 0.60 14.33
C VAL A 367 32.99 1.65 15.06
N ILE A 368 33.02 2.90 14.59
CA ILE A 368 32.21 4.01 15.15
C ILE A 368 30.73 3.63 15.19
N LYS A 369 30.20 3.08 14.10
CA LYS A 369 28.81 2.61 14.01
C LYS A 369 28.51 1.50 15.01
N LYS A 370 29.41 0.53 15.19
CA LYS A 370 29.24 -0.54 16.17
C LYS A 370 29.23 0.04 17.58
N THR A 371 30.22 0.86 17.94
CA THR A 371 30.32 1.51 19.24
C THR A 371 29.12 2.39 19.55
N LEU A 372 28.67 3.21 18.60
CA LEU A 372 27.49 4.06 18.75
C LEU A 372 26.21 3.23 18.94
N LYS A 373 26.06 2.11 18.21
CA LYS A 373 24.93 1.19 18.42
C LYS A 373 24.94 0.56 19.80
N THR A 374 26.09 0.06 20.24
CA THR A 374 26.26 -0.51 21.58
C THR A 374 25.92 0.54 22.64
N LEU A 375 26.46 1.75 22.52
CA LEU A 375 26.15 2.84 23.45
C LEU A 375 24.65 3.16 23.51
N VAL A 376 23.99 3.31 22.36
CA VAL A 376 22.56 3.67 22.33
C VAL A 376 21.64 2.55 22.85
N TYR A 377 21.97 1.29 22.62
CA TYR A 377 21.10 0.16 22.95
C TYR A 377 21.46 -0.59 24.23
N GLU A 378 22.70 -0.50 24.70
CA GLU A 378 23.23 -1.32 25.80
C GLU A 378 23.61 -0.49 27.04
N SER A 379 23.55 0.84 26.98
CA SER A 379 23.70 1.69 28.18
C SER A 379 22.58 1.43 29.18
N THR A 380 22.96 1.24 30.45
CA THR A 380 22.06 0.87 31.55
C THR A 380 21.57 2.05 32.37
N ASP A 381 22.31 3.16 32.33
CA ASP A 381 22.02 4.40 33.02
C ASP A 381 22.51 5.62 32.21
N THR A 382 22.11 6.81 32.64
CA THR A 382 22.41 8.07 31.96
C THR A 382 23.89 8.40 31.98
N GLN A 383 24.60 8.07 33.08
CA GLN A 383 26.02 8.36 33.23
C GLN A 383 26.86 7.50 32.28
N GLU A 384 26.58 6.20 32.19
CA GLU A 384 27.25 5.30 31.26
C GLU A 384 27.09 5.77 29.81
N PHE A 385 25.89 6.25 29.45
CA PHE A 385 25.65 6.81 28.12
C PHE A 385 26.48 8.08 27.88
N GLU A 386 26.46 9.04 28.81
CA GLU A 386 27.18 10.31 28.65
C GLU A 386 28.70 10.10 28.61
N ASP A 387 29.25 9.31 29.53
CA ASP A 387 30.69 8.98 29.56
C ASP A 387 31.12 8.23 28.29
N GLY A 388 30.31 7.26 27.86
CA GLY A 388 30.57 6.49 26.65
C GLY A 388 30.45 7.34 25.39
N TRP A 389 29.56 8.33 25.37
CA TRP A 389 29.44 9.30 24.29
C TRP A 389 30.68 10.19 24.21
N CYS A 390 31.11 10.78 25.33
CA CYS A 390 32.33 11.60 25.41
C CYS A 390 33.56 10.83 24.91
N LYS A 391 33.76 9.61 25.41
CA LYS A 391 34.86 8.72 24.97
C LYS A 391 34.80 8.42 23.47
N LEU A 392 33.61 8.24 22.90
CA LEU A 392 33.44 8.01 21.47
C LEU A 392 33.81 9.27 20.67
N VAL A 393 33.39 10.45 21.12
CA VAL A 393 33.68 11.71 20.43
C VAL A 393 35.18 11.98 20.41
N GLU A 394 35.84 11.89 21.56
CA GLU A 394 37.28 12.12 21.73
C GLU A 394 38.14 11.13 20.94
N LYS A 395 37.84 9.83 21.07
CA LYS A 395 38.63 8.75 20.44
C LYS A 395 38.68 8.86 18.92
N TYR A 396 37.62 9.39 18.31
CA TYR A 396 37.49 9.48 16.85
C TYR A 396 37.56 10.92 16.33
N ALA A 397 37.97 11.89 17.17
CA ALA A 397 38.08 13.31 16.85
C ALA A 397 36.82 13.88 16.18
N LEU A 398 35.66 13.60 16.78
CA LEU A 398 34.33 13.95 16.26
C LEU A 398 33.77 15.25 16.85
N GLU A 399 34.57 16.02 17.60
CA GLU A 399 34.14 17.23 18.33
C GLU A 399 33.57 18.29 17.38
N LYS A 400 34.16 18.40 16.18
CA LYS A 400 33.72 19.35 15.14
C LYS A 400 32.51 18.88 14.34
N ASN A 401 31.95 17.71 14.64
CA ASN A 401 30.78 17.20 13.93
C ASN A 401 29.50 17.85 14.48
N GLU A 402 29.03 18.88 13.78
CA GLU A 402 27.82 19.63 14.16
C GLU A 402 26.57 18.74 14.29
N TRP A 403 26.43 17.72 13.44
CA TRP A 403 25.27 16.83 13.47
C TRP A 403 25.27 15.94 14.72
N LEU A 404 26.43 15.36 15.10
CA LEU A 404 26.54 14.59 16.34
C LEU A 404 26.34 15.47 17.57
N SER A 405 26.87 16.70 17.56
CA SER A 405 26.66 17.66 18.64
C SER A 405 25.18 18.02 18.81
N SER A 406 24.50 18.35 17.71
CA SER A 406 23.05 18.58 17.73
C SER A 406 22.27 17.35 18.19
N LEU A 407 22.67 16.16 17.77
CA LEU A 407 22.00 14.91 18.16
C LEU A 407 22.16 14.62 19.66
N PHE A 408 23.33 14.89 20.24
CA PHE A 408 23.57 14.76 21.68
C PHE A 408 22.77 15.76 22.50
N ASN A 409 22.63 17.00 22.03
CA ASN A 409 21.78 18.00 22.69
C ASN A 409 20.30 17.56 22.76
N GLU A 410 19.85 16.78 21.78
CA GLU A 410 18.49 16.22 21.76
C GLU A 410 18.37 14.85 22.47
N ARG A 411 19.40 14.36 23.19
CA ARG A 411 19.45 12.98 23.75
C ARG A 411 18.22 12.58 24.56
N MET A 412 17.65 13.51 25.33
CA MET A 412 16.44 13.31 26.14
C MET A 412 15.23 12.87 25.31
N ARG A 413 15.21 13.16 24.00
CA ARG A 413 14.07 12.88 23.12
C ARG A 413 14.22 11.60 22.30
N TRP A 414 15.34 10.90 22.33
CA TRP A 414 15.55 9.76 21.41
C TRP A 414 16.34 8.59 21.97
N VAL A 415 17.18 8.82 22.97
CA VAL A 415 17.99 7.77 23.57
C VAL A 415 17.10 6.95 24.50
N PRO A 416 17.07 5.60 24.37
CA PRO A 416 16.19 4.73 25.13
C PRO A 416 16.19 4.96 26.65
N ILE A 417 17.35 5.23 27.25
CA ILE A 417 17.46 5.39 28.71
C ILE A 417 16.72 6.61 29.26
N TYR A 418 16.54 7.66 28.44
CA TYR A 418 15.85 8.90 28.84
C TYR A 418 14.35 8.89 28.55
N VAL A 419 13.89 7.99 27.68
CA VAL A 419 12.51 7.97 27.20
C VAL A 419 11.69 6.82 27.81
N LYS A 420 12.32 5.93 28.59
CA LYS A 420 11.72 4.71 29.13
C LYS A 420 10.65 4.95 30.22
N GLU A 421 10.66 6.12 30.84
CA GLU A 421 9.77 6.44 31.97
C GLU A 421 8.33 6.75 31.54
N ASN A 422 8.11 7.06 30.26
CA ASN A 422 6.79 7.36 29.73
C ASN A 422 6.19 6.16 29.00
N PHE A 423 4.85 6.13 28.90
CA PHE A 423 4.16 5.10 28.13
C PHE A 423 4.28 5.32 26.63
N TRP A 424 4.77 4.29 25.91
CA TRP A 424 4.98 4.33 24.46
C TRP A 424 4.34 3.14 23.73
N ALA A 425 3.46 2.36 24.38
CA ALA A 425 2.80 1.19 23.77
C ALA A 425 3.78 0.22 23.06
N GLY A 426 5.03 0.13 23.56
CA GLY A 426 6.09 -0.68 22.95
C GLY A 426 6.72 -0.13 21.66
N MET A 427 6.40 1.10 21.24
CA MET A 427 6.81 1.69 19.95
C MET A 427 8.29 2.14 19.86
N SER A 428 9.23 1.66 20.69
CA SER A 428 10.67 2.04 20.63
C SER A 428 11.53 1.17 19.73
N THR A 429 11.08 -0.02 19.35
CA THR A 429 11.95 -0.98 18.65
C THR A 429 12.05 -0.67 17.16
N THR A 430 13.24 -0.87 16.59
CA THR A 430 13.55 -0.72 15.15
C THR A 430 12.62 -1.49 14.22
N GLN A 431 11.84 -2.44 14.74
CA GLN A 431 10.83 -3.21 13.99
C GLN A 431 9.58 -2.41 13.59
N ARG A 432 9.28 -1.26 14.21
CA ARG A 432 7.98 -0.58 14.01
C ARG A 432 8.01 0.62 13.05
N SER A 433 9.14 1.29 12.86
CA SER A 433 9.33 2.16 11.69
C SER A 433 9.39 1.36 10.39
N GLU A 434 9.87 0.11 10.44
CA GLU A 434 9.72 -0.86 9.36
C GLU A 434 8.25 -1.26 9.16
N SER A 435 7.43 -1.30 10.22
CA SER A 435 6.01 -1.65 10.14
C SER A 435 5.12 -0.52 9.58
N MET A 436 5.49 0.75 9.76
CA MET A 436 4.83 1.89 9.07
C MET A 436 5.05 1.81 7.56
N ASN A 437 6.28 1.56 7.12
CA ASN A 437 6.59 1.31 5.70
C ASN A 437 5.85 0.05 5.19
N ALA A 438 5.87 -1.05 5.95
CA ALA A 438 5.15 -2.27 5.59
C ALA A 438 3.61 -2.12 5.56
N PHE A 439 3.04 -1.06 6.13
CA PHE A 439 1.58 -0.84 6.13
C PHE A 439 1.06 -0.65 4.71
N PHE A 440 1.73 0.20 3.92
CA PHE A 440 1.32 0.54 2.56
C PHE A 440 2.27 0.00 1.48
N ASP A 441 3.44 -0.57 1.82
CA ASP A 441 4.47 -0.98 0.84
C ASP A 441 3.99 -2.03 -0.17
N ALA A 442 3.01 -2.85 0.21
CA ALA A 442 2.38 -3.82 -0.68
C ALA A 442 1.41 -3.17 -1.68
N TYR A 443 0.98 -1.93 -1.44
CA TYR A 443 -0.15 -1.27 -2.10
C TYR A 443 0.26 -0.01 -2.88
N VAL A 444 1.21 0.78 -2.37
CA VAL A 444 1.55 2.10 -2.92
C VAL A 444 3.07 2.22 -3.20
N ASN A 445 3.43 2.89 -4.29
CA ASN A 445 4.83 3.18 -4.66
C ASN A 445 4.96 4.59 -5.26
N SER A 446 6.19 5.04 -5.51
CA SER A 446 6.46 6.41 -6.01
C SER A 446 5.91 6.73 -7.41
N LYS A 447 5.44 5.72 -8.15
CA LYS A 447 4.80 5.89 -9.45
C LYS A 447 3.27 5.85 -9.37
N THR A 448 2.70 5.56 -8.19
CA THR A 448 1.26 5.54 -7.98
C THR A 448 0.71 6.95 -8.12
N SER A 449 -0.26 7.16 -9.02
CA SER A 449 -0.97 8.44 -9.10
C SER A 449 -1.92 8.61 -7.90
N LEU A 450 -2.31 9.84 -7.56
CA LEU A 450 -3.29 10.08 -6.48
C LEU A 450 -4.60 9.30 -6.71
N ARG A 451 -4.97 9.20 -7.99
CA ARG A 451 -6.10 8.41 -8.48
C ARG A 451 -6.01 6.93 -8.05
N GLN A 452 -4.86 6.30 -8.27
CA GLN A 452 -4.62 4.91 -7.87
C GLN A 452 -4.39 4.75 -6.36
N PHE A 453 -3.83 5.79 -5.73
CA PHE A 453 -3.54 5.79 -4.29
C PHE A 453 -4.81 5.55 -3.48
N VAL A 454 -5.91 6.22 -3.83
CA VAL A 454 -7.20 6.07 -3.14
C VAL A 454 -7.72 4.63 -3.14
N GLU A 455 -7.71 3.96 -4.30
CA GLU A 455 -8.17 2.56 -4.39
C GLU A 455 -7.27 1.62 -3.57
N GLN A 456 -5.96 1.88 -3.57
CA GLN A 456 -4.99 1.09 -2.83
C GLN A 456 -5.01 1.36 -1.32
N TYR A 457 -5.37 2.57 -0.92
CA TYR A 457 -5.59 2.97 0.46
C TYR A 457 -6.72 2.16 1.10
N ASP A 458 -7.87 2.06 0.42
CA ASP A 458 -9.01 1.26 0.88
C ASP A 458 -8.63 -0.22 1.07
N ASN A 459 -7.89 -0.79 0.12
CA ASN A 459 -7.42 -2.18 0.19
C ASN A 459 -6.44 -2.41 1.35
N ALA A 460 -5.54 -1.46 1.62
CA ALA A 460 -4.60 -1.54 2.73
C ALA A 460 -5.35 -1.53 4.07
N LEU A 461 -6.36 -0.67 4.22
CA LEU A 461 -7.20 -0.62 5.42
C LEU A 461 -7.97 -1.92 5.63
N LYS A 462 -8.67 -2.43 4.60
CA LYS A 462 -9.38 -3.72 4.67
C LYS A 462 -8.47 -4.85 5.15
N SER A 463 -7.28 -4.96 4.58
CA SER A 463 -6.33 -6.01 4.98
C SER A 463 -5.89 -5.92 6.44
N LYS A 464 -5.82 -4.71 6.99
CA LYS A 464 -5.40 -4.47 8.38
C LYS A 464 -6.52 -4.81 9.35
N ILE A 465 -7.75 -4.42 9.01
CA ILE A 465 -8.94 -4.79 9.77
C ILE A 465 -9.10 -6.32 9.81
N GLU A 466 -8.92 -6.98 8.67
CA GLU A 466 -9.02 -8.45 8.62
C GLU A 466 -7.95 -9.15 9.48
N LYS A 467 -6.74 -8.60 9.55
CA LYS A 467 -5.67 -9.10 10.43
C LYS A 467 -5.99 -8.90 11.91
N GLU A 468 -6.65 -7.79 12.25
CA GLU A 468 -7.13 -7.53 13.61
C GLU A 468 -8.25 -8.50 13.98
N ASN A 469 -9.28 -8.64 13.13
CA ASN A 469 -10.39 -9.58 13.33
C ASN A 469 -9.91 -11.03 13.50
N LYS A 470 -8.93 -11.44 12.69
CA LYS A 470 -8.31 -12.76 12.84
C LYS A 470 -7.60 -12.93 14.18
N ALA A 471 -6.86 -11.91 14.63
CA ALA A 471 -6.17 -11.94 15.92
C ALA A 471 -7.13 -11.92 17.12
N ASP A 472 -8.27 -11.21 16.99
CA ASP A 472 -9.38 -11.24 17.95
C ASP A 472 -9.98 -12.64 18.04
N PHE A 473 -10.34 -13.23 16.89
CA PHE A 473 -10.86 -14.59 16.82
C PHE A 473 -9.89 -15.59 17.47
N GLU A 474 -8.60 -15.52 17.14
CA GLU A 474 -7.58 -16.39 17.73
C GLU A 474 -7.46 -16.18 19.25
N SER A 475 -7.54 -14.94 19.75
CA SER A 475 -7.42 -14.64 21.20
C SER A 475 -8.64 -15.06 22.02
N LEU A 476 -9.81 -15.14 21.39
CA LEU A 476 -11.05 -15.61 22.02
C LEU A 476 -11.19 -17.12 21.99
N ASN A 477 -10.73 -17.78 20.92
CA ASN A 477 -10.95 -19.21 20.68
C ASN A 477 -9.74 -20.09 20.99
N SER A 478 -8.58 -19.49 21.24
CA SER A 478 -7.37 -20.22 21.57
C SER A 478 -6.53 -19.47 22.60
N SER A 479 -5.79 -20.20 23.41
CA SER A 479 -4.88 -19.64 24.42
C SER A 479 -3.57 -20.40 24.42
N TYR A 480 -2.45 -19.68 24.63
CA TYR A 480 -1.16 -20.33 24.85
C TYR A 480 -1.20 -21.15 26.12
N LYS A 481 -0.58 -22.34 26.14
CA LYS A 481 -0.46 -23.14 27.36
C LYS A 481 0.35 -22.38 28.41
N LEU A 482 -0.06 -22.51 29.67
CA LEU A 482 0.71 -22.02 30.81
C LEU A 482 2.05 -22.76 30.85
N VAL A 483 3.13 -22.02 31.09
CA VAL A 483 4.49 -22.57 31.20
C VAL A 483 4.78 -22.94 32.65
N THR A 484 4.12 -22.28 33.59
CA THR A 484 4.31 -22.44 35.03
C THR A 484 2.98 -22.75 35.72
N GLY A 485 3.04 -22.96 37.05
CA GLY A 485 1.87 -23.13 37.90
C GLY A 485 1.39 -21.84 38.56
N PHE A 486 1.95 -20.67 38.22
CA PHE A 486 1.64 -19.43 38.94
C PHE A 486 0.23 -18.92 38.63
N TYR A 487 -0.49 -18.51 39.68
CA TYR A 487 -1.86 -18.01 39.59
C TYR A 487 -1.95 -16.75 38.71
N PHE A 488 -1.01 -15.81 38.86
CA PHE A 488 -0.97 -14.61 38.03
C PHE A 488 -0.68 -14.90 36.55
N GLU A 489 0.00 -16.01 36.19
CA GLU A 489 0.18 -16.36 34.78
C GLU A 489 -1.18 -16.65 34.13
N ARG A 490 -2.05 -17.36 34.85
CA ARG A 490 -3.44 -17.62 34.43
C ARG A 490 -4.26 -16.33 34.36
N GLN A 491 -4.12 -15.47 35.37
CA GLN A 491 -4.78 -14.15 35.38
C GLN A 491 -4.45 -13.34 34.12
N PHE A 492 -3.17 -13.29 33.72
CA PHE A 492 -2.77 -12.62 32.48
C PHE A 492 -3.24 -13.34 31.20
N GLN A 493 -3.27 -14.68 31.19
CA GLN A 493 -3.78 -15.47 30.06
C GLN A 493 -5.27 -15.22 29.79
N GLU A 494 -6.06 -15.10 30.86
CA GLU A 494 -7.49 -14.83 30.81
C GLU A 494 -7.77 -13.37 30.39
N ALA A 495 -6.96 -12.42 30.85
CA ALA A 495 -7.16 -11.01 30.57
C ALA A 495 -6.60 -10.55 29.20
N TYR A 496 -5.35 -10.91 28.86
CA TYR A 496 -4.66 -10.34 27.69
C TYR A 496 -5.01 -11.02 26.36
N THR A 497 -4.83 -10.26 25.28
CA THR A 497 -4.75 -10.83 23.93
C THR A 497 -3.58 -11.82 23.83
N ASN A 498 -3.67 -12.81 22.96
CA ASN A 498 -2.64 -13.84 22.83
C ASN A 498 -1.25 -13.25 22.51
N ALA A 499 -1.21 -12.20 21.69
CA ALA A 499 0.03 -11.52 21.33
C ALA A 499 0.70 -10.87 22.55
N ILE A 500 -0.08 -10.20 23.42
CA ILE A 500 0.46 -9.54 24.61
C ILE A 500 0.79 -10.55 25.71
N PHE A 501 -0.05 -11.58 25.90
CA PHE A 501 0.24 -12.66 26.85
C PHE A 501 1.56 -13.37 26.52
N LYS A 502 1.85 -13.59 25.24
CA LYS A 502 3.13 -14.16 24.81
C LYS A 502 4.33 -13.31 25.21
N LEU A 503 4.23 -11.98 25.08
CA LEU A 503 5.28 -11.07 25.54
C LEU A 503 5.49 -11.16 27.05
N PHE A 504 4.41 -11.28 27.83
CA PHE A 504 4.51 -11.53 29.27
C PHE A 504 5.16 -12.89 29.55
N GLN A 505 4.79 -13.96 28.84
CA GLN A 505 5.43 -15.27 29.00
C GLN A 505 6.94 -15.24 28.67
N ASP A 506 7.38 -14.42 27.72
CA ASP A 506 8.80 -14.24 27.42
C ASP A 506 9.54 -13.57 28.60
N GLU A 507 8.91 -12.61 29.28
CA GLU A 507 9.44 -12.03 30.53
C GLU A 507 9.42 -13.05 31.69
N LEU A 508 8.35 -13.85 31.80
CA LEU A 508 8.24 -14.93 32.77
C LEU A 508 9.36 -15.97 32.59
N ARG A 509 9.68 -16.38 31.37
CA ARG A 509 10.83 -17.27 31.11
C ARG A 509 12.16 -16.58 31.38
N GLY A 510 12.25 -15.30 31.02
CA GLY A 510 13.43 -14.46 31.22
C GLY A 510 13.86 -14.34 32.68
N MET A 511 12.92 -14.51 33.62
CA MET A 511 13.21 -14.44 35.05
C MET A 511 14.18 -15.53 35.54
N LEU A 512 14.31 -16.65 34.83
CA LEU A 512 15.23 -17.74 35.18
C LEU A 512 16.70 -17.27 35.18
N PHE A 513 16.98 -16.17 34.48
CA PHE A 513 18.31 -15.56 34.42
C PHE A 513 18.50 -14.44 35.46
N CYS A 514 17.47 -14.18 36.28
CA CYS A 514 17.49 -13.14 37.30
C CYS A 514 17.77 -13.74 38.70
N ASN A 515 18.64 -13.07 39.45
CA ASN A 515 18.87 -13.33 40.88
C ASN A 515 18.54 -12.08 41.68
N SER A 516 17.80 -12.21 42.78
CA SER A 516 17.49 -11.07 43.65
C SER A 516 18.35 -11.10 44.92
N SER A 517 18.49 -9.94 45.54
CA SER A 517 18.91 -9.80 46.94
C SER A 517 18.13 -8.67 47.59
N LEU A 518 17.65 -8.88 48.82
CA LEU A 518 16.97 -7.84 49.60
C LEU A 518 18.01 -6.87 50.16
N VAL A 519 17.81 -5.57 49.94
CA VAL A 519 18.78 -4.52 50.29
C VAL A 519 18.28 -3.63 51.41
N LYS A 520 17.00 -3.27 51.36
CA LYS A 520 16.39 -2.38 52.35
C LYS A 520 14.97 -2.81 52.67
N ILE A 521 14.60 -2.70 53.94
CA ILE A 521 13.22 -2.79 54.42
C ILE A 521 12.91 -1.46 55.10
N ASP A 522 11.80 -0.83 54.72
CA ASP A 522 11.33 0.44 55.26
C ASP A 522 9.82 0.33 55.51
N GLY A 523 9.46 -0.15 56.71
CA GLY A 523 8.08 -0.54 57.02
C GLY A 523 7.58 -1.66 56.10
N ALA A 524 6.48 -1.40 55.38
CA ALA A 524 5.89 -2.31 54.39
C ALA A 524 6.57 -2.25 53.00
N ARG A 525 7.59 -1.40 52.83
CA ARG A 525 8.30 -1.22 51.57
C ARG A 525 9.62 -1.99 51.56
N TYR A 526 9.78 -2.88 50.60
CA TYR A 526 10.96 -3.70 50.39
C TYR A 526 11.69 -3.23 49.13
N VAL A 527 13.02 -3.10 49.20
CA VAL A 527 13.86 -2.74 48.06
C VAL A 527 14.84 -3.88 47.78
N PHE A 528 14.79 -4.39 46.56
CA PHE A 528 15.61 -5.48 46.07
C PHE A 528 16.58 -5.02 44.99
N HIS A 529 17.75 -5.64 44.96
CA HIS A 529 18.63 -5.65 43.80
C HIS A 529 18.39 -6.93 43.01
N VAL A 530 17.91 -6.79 41.77
CA VAL A 530 17.72 -7.91 40.84
C VAL A 530 18.82 -7.86 39.80
N THR A 531 19.75 -8.80 39.90
CA THR A 531 20.82 -9.02 38.93
C THR A 531 20.29 -9.82 37.74
N ASP A 532 20.49 -9.30 36.53
CA ASP A 532 20.06 -9.92 35.28
C ASP A 532 21.23 -9.95 34.28
N ILE A 533 21.23 -10.94 33.39
CA ILE A 533 22.23 -11.06 32.33
C ILE A 533 21.58 -10.56 31.03
N VAL A 534 21.92 -9.34 30.65
CA VAL A 534 21.45 -8.74 29.41
C VAL A 534 22.39 -9.17 28.28
N GLU A 535 21.83 -9.84 27.28
CA GLU A 535 22.52 -10.16 26.04
C GLU A 535 22.45 -8.96 25.09
N GLY A 536 23.60 -8.56 24.53
CA GLY A 536 23.65 -7.56 23.46
C GLY A 536 22.84 -8.03 22.25
N LYS A 537 22.30 -7.09 21.46
CA LYS A 537 21.39 -7.40 20.32
C LYS A 537 21.98 -8.34 19.26
N HIS A 538 23.28 -8.56 19.26
CA HIS A 538 23.99 -9.45 18.33
C HIS A 538 24.48 -10.75 18.99
N GLY A 539 24.20 -10.99 20.27
CA GLY A 539 24.70 -12.15 21.03
C GLY A 539 26.21 -12.10 21.35
N ASP A 540 26.90 -11.05 20.90
CA ASP A 540 28.35 -10.89 21.03
C ASP A 540 28.81 -10.48 22.46
N SER A 541 27.90 -10.01 23.30
CA SER A 541 28.20 -9.51 24.65
C SER A 541 27.14 -9.97 25.66
N LYS A 542 27.59 -10.35 26.86
CA LYS A 542 26.74 -10.59 28.03
C LYS A 542 27.16 -9.62 29.12
N LYS A 543 26.26 -8.72 29.51
CA LYS A 543 26.49 -7.77 30.59
C LYS A 543 25.62 -8.14 31.78
N ARG A 544 26.24 -8.29 32.94
CA ARG A 544 25.51 -8.39 34.21
C ARG A 544 25.08 -6.99 34.61
N VAL A 545 23.77 -6.80 34.79
CA VAL A 545 23.17 -5.52 35.16
C VAL A 545 22.36 -5.70 36.44
N VAL A 546 22.41 -4.72 37.33
CA VAL A 546 21.61 -4.72 38.55
C VAL A 546 20.46 -3.73 38.38
N TYR A 547 19.25 -4.22 38.56
CA TYR A 547 18.02 -3.44 38.58
C TYR A 547 17.52 -3.29 40.00
N ILE A 548 16.89 -2.15 40.31
CA ILE A 548 16.31 -1.87 41.61
C ILE A 548 14.81 -2.10 41.49
N VAL A 549 14.27 -2.98 42.33
CA VAL A 549 12.83 -3.26 42.42
C VAL A 549 12.35 -2.84 43.80
N SER A 550 11.40 -1.92 43.86
CA SER A 550 10.71 -1.58 45.11
C SER A 550 9.31 -2.17 45.12
N TYR A 551 8.98 -2.90 46.19
CA TYR A 551 7.69 -3.53 46.41
C TYR A 551 7.08 -3.01 47.71
N ASP A 552 5.89 -2.43 47.64
CA ASP A 552 5.08 -2.02 48.77
C ASP A 552 3.95 -3.02 48.98
N GLU A 553 3.99 -3.72 50.11
CA GLU A 553 3.04 -4.79 50.44
C GLU A 553 1.65 -4.24 50.78
N THR A 554 1.58 -3.05 51.38
CA THR A 554 0.31 -2.41 51.78
C THR A 554 -0.45 -1.83 50.59
N GLU A 555 0.25 -1.14 49.70
CA GLU A 555 -0.35 -0.50 48.52
C GLU A 555 -0.44 -1.46 47.31
N CYS A 556 0.13 -2.65 47.43
CA CYS A 556 0.37 -3.59 46.33
C CYS A 556 1.05 -2.90 45.12
N ASP A 557 1.96 -1.97 45.41
CA ASP A 557 2.69 -1.20 44.41
C ASP A 557 4.07 -1.81 44.18
N ILE A 558 4.43 -2.03 42.92
CA ILE A 558 5.72 -2.53 42.49
C ILE A 558 6.29 -1.69 41.36
N GLN A 559 7.54 -1.28 41.53
CA GLN A 559 8.26 -0.42 40.59
C GLN A 559 9.63 -1.02 40.31
N CYS A 560 10.10 -0.89 39.08
CA CYS A 560 11.41 -1.40 38.67
C CYS A 560 12.15 -0.36 37.85
N SER A 561 13.45 -0.17 38.12
CA SER A 561 14.31 0.78 37.40
C SER A 561 14.53 0.45 35.92
N CYS A 562 14.08 -0.72 35.45
CA CYS A 562 14.07 -1.05 34.02
C CYS A 562 12.94 -0.33 33.26
N HIS A 563 11.90 0.15 33.96
CA HIS A 563 10.72 0.86 33.45
C HIS A 563 9.97 0.15 32.31
N LEU A 564 10.03 -1.19 32.22
CA LEU A 564 9.33 -1.89 31.15
C LEU A 564 7.81 -1.75 31.24
N PHE A 565 7.27 -1.71 32.46
CA PHE A 565 5.84 -1.56 32.68
C PHE A 565 5.37 -0.15 32.29
N GLU A 566 6.10 0.88 32.68
CA GLU A 566 5.86 2.26 32.29
C GLU A 566 5.96 2.39 30.78
N PHE A 567 6.98 1.78 30.16
CA PHE A 567 7.25 1.86 28.73
C PHE A 567 6.25 1.09 27.84
N ARG A 568 5.85 -0.14 28.25
CA ARG A 568 5.00 -1.06 27.45
C ARG A 568 3.66 -1.41 28.07
N GLY A 569 3.50 -1.25 29.37
CA GLY A 569 2.35 -1.77 30.13
C GLY A 569 2.43 -3.27 30.39
N ILE A 570 3.63 -3.85 30.41
CA ILE A 570 3.87 -5.27 30.66
C ILE A 570 4.87 -5.41 31.80
N ILE A 571 4.55 -6.25 32.79
CA ILE A 571 5.44 -6.55 33.91
C ILE A 571 6.75 -7.17 33.41
N CYS A 572 7.89 -6.67 33.87
CA CYS A 572 9.21 -7.20 33.51
C CYS A 572 9.59 -8.42 34.35
N ARG A 573 10.51 -9.22 33.83
CA ARG A 573 11.13 -10.36 34.52
C ARG A 573 11.66 -10.04 35.92
N HIS A 574 12.15 -8.82 36.15
CA HIS A 574 12.67 -8.40 37.46
C HIS A 574 11.56 -8.29 38.50
N VAL A 575 10.42 -7.74 38.11
CA VAL A 575 9.23 -7.65 38.95
C VAL A 575 8.65 -9.04 39.17
N VAL A 576 8.54 -9.88 38.12
CA VAL A 576 8.07 -11.26 38.26
C VAL A 576 8.92 -12.04 39.27
N LYS A 577 10.25 -11.85 39.28
CA LYS A 577 11.16 -12.48 40.25
C LYS A 577 10.79 -12.14 41.70
N ILE A 578 10.50 -10.87 41.98
CA ILE A 578 10.10 -10.42 43.32
C ILE A 578 8.70 -10.90 43.70
N LEU A 579 7.75 -10.91 42.75
CA LEU A 579 6.39 -11.41 42.99
C LEU A 579 6.38 -12.87 43.43
N ILE A 580 7.24 -13.72 42.84
CA ILE A 580 7.40 -15.11 43.29
C ILE A 580 7.99 -15.19 44.69
N GLU A 581 9.04 -14.41 44.98
CA GLU A 581 9.70 -14.44 46.29
C GLU A 581 8.80 -13.95 47.42
N LYS A 582 7.80 -13.15 47.08
CA LYS A 582 6.76 -12.68 47.99
C LYS A 582 5.47 -13.50 47.97
N ASP A 583 5.45 -14.65 47.26
CA ASP A 583 4.29 -15.53 47.11
C ASP A 583 3.00 -14.78 46.70
N VAL A 584 3.13 -13.77 45.83
CA VAL A 584 1.98 -13.01 45.34
C VAL A 584 1.19 -13.88 44.36
N LYS A 585 -0.06 -14.19 44.70
CA LYS A 585 -0.94 -15.05 43.89
C LYS A 585 -1.71 -14.26 42.85
N GLU A 586 -2.21 -13.09 43.22
CA GLU A 586 -3.04 -12.26 42.36
C GLU A 586 -2.39 -10.88 42.17
N ILE A 587 -2.35 -10.42 40.93
CA ILE A 587 -1.79 -9.12 40.58
C ILE A 587 -2.87 -8.07 40.68
N HIS A 588 -2.52 -6.95 41.32
CA HIS A 588 -3.39 -5.80 41.42
C HIS A 588 -3.81 -5.30 40.02
N PRO A 589 -5.11 -4.99 39.78
CA PRO A 589 -5.62 -4.60 38.46
C PRO A 589 -4.89 -3.44 37.77
N ARG A 590 -4.23 -2.57 38.55
CA ARG A 590 -3.37 -1.48 38.04
C ARG A 590 -2.28 -1.96 37.06
N TYR A 591 -1.81 -3.21 37.19
CA TYR A 591 -0.80 -3.79 36.30
C TYR A 591 -1.40 -4.60 35.13
N ILE A 592 -2.73 -4.63 35.01
CA ILE A 592 -3.46 -5.28 33.91
C ILE A 592 -4.14 -4.18 33.10
N LEU A 593 -3.40 -3.59 32.14
CA LEU A 593 -3.91 -2.46 31.38
C LEU A 593 -5.11 -2.85 30.51
N SER A 594 -6.19 -2.06 30.59
CA SER A 594 -7.38 -2.22 29.75
C SER A 594 -7.07 -2.24 28.25
N ARG A 595 -6.02 -1.51 27.84
CA ARG A 595 -5.52 -1.49 26.46
C ARG A 595 -5.19 -2.88 25.92
N TRP A 596 -4.62 -3.76 26.72
CA TRP A 596 -4.10 -5.05 26.26
C TRP A 596 -5.10 -6.20 26.42
N ARG A 597 -6.26 -5.90 26.99
CA ARG A 597 -7.28 -6.88 27.32
C ARG A 597 -8.08 -7.29 26.09
N LYS A 598 -8.45 -8.57 26.02
CA LYS A 598 -9.27 -9.12 24.94
C LYS A 598 -10.78 -9.05 25.21
N ASP A 599 -11.16 -8.85 26.47
CA ASP A 599 -12.56 -8.75 26.91
C ASP A 599 -13.11 -7.32 26.85
N VAL A 600 -12.25 -6.33 26.54
CA VAL A 600 -12.67 -4.96 26.31
C VAL A 600 -13.23 -4.82 24.89
N LYS A 601 -14.52 -4.50 24.77
CA LYS A 601 -15.14 -4.17 23.48
C LYS A 601 -14.75 -2.74 23.09
N HIS A 602 -14.05 -2.61 21.98
CA HIS A 602 -13.67 -1.30 21.44
C HIS A 602 -14.76 -0.75 20.49
N GLY A 603 -15.04 0.56 20.57
CA GLY A 603 -16.12 1.17 19.80
C GLY A 603 -15.96 1.04 18.28
N HIS A 604 -14.73 0.92 17.77
CA HIS A 604 -14.46 0.85 16.33
C HIS A 604 -14.92 -0.45 15.67
N TYR A 605 -15.28 -1.47 16.45
CA TYR A 605 -15.94 -2.68 15.94
C TYR A 605 -17.37 -2.44 15.49
N LEU A 606 -18.03 -1.40 16.00
CA LEU A 606 -19.41 -1.08 15.68
C LEU A 606 -19.51 -0.21 14.41
N VAL A 607 -18.39 0.34 13.93
CA VAL A 607 -18.36 1.20 12.75
C VAL A 607 -18.26 0.37 11.48
N ILE A 608 -19.20 0.58 10.56
CA ILE A 608 -19.25 -0.14 9.29
C ILE A 608 -18.11 0.31 8.38
N ASN A 609 -17.45 -0.67 7.78
CA ASN A 609 -16.41 -0.41 6.79
C ASN A 609 -17.04 0.13 5.50
N CYS A 610 -16.93 1.43 5.26
CA CYS A 610 -17.46 2.10 4.04
C CYS A 610 -16.79 1.66 2.73
N TYR A 611 -15.82 0.75 2.83
CA TYR A 611 -14.96 0.29 1.76
C TYR A 611 -15.53 -0.92 0.98
N GLU A 612 -16.59 -1.57 1.47
CA GLU A 612 -17.28 -2.63 0.71
C GLU A 612 -18.26 -2.02 -0.29
N ASP A 613 -18.13 -2.43 -1.56
CA ASP A 613 -18.98 -1.97 -2.66
C ASP A 613 -20.08 -2.96 -3.04
N LEU A 614 -20.27 -4.05 -2.30
CA LEU A 614 -21.40 -4.97 -2.49
C LEU A 614 -21.73 -5.66 -1.15
N MET A 615 -22.99 -5.54 -0.73
CA MET A 615 -23.64 -6.29 0.37
C MET A 615 -23.45 -5.74 1.82
N SER A 616 -23.64 -4.44 2.04
CA SER A 616 -23.89 -3.93 3.40
C SER A 616 -25.29 -4.35 3.86
N GLY A 617 -25.39 -5.15 4.93
CA GLY A 617 -26.66 -5.62 5.49
C GLY A 617 -27.57 -4.48 5.99
N GLU A 618 -28.87 -4.77 6.13
CA GLU A 618 -29.93 -3.82 6.51
C GLU A 618 -29.72 -3.16 7.88
N ASN A 619 -29.20 -3.93 8.85
CA ASN A 619 -28.86 -3.46 10.19
C ASN A 619 -27.71 -2.43 10.19
N ALA A 620 -26.82 -2.49 9.19
CA ALA A 620 -25.67 -1.59 9.08
C ALA A 620 -26.13 -0.17 8.70
N LYS A 621 -27.02 -0.06 7.71
CA LYS A 621 -27.60 1.23 7.31
C LYS A 621 -28.40 1.87 8.45
N GLN A 622 -29.08 1.05 9.26
CA GLN A 622 -29.82 1.51 10.43
C GLN A 622 -28.89 2.08 11.51
N PHE A 623 -27.73 1.46 11.77
CA PHE A 623 -26.74 1.99 12.72
C PHE A 623 -26.15 3.33 12.26
N ASP A 624 -25.70 3.42 11.00
CA ASP A 624 -25.14 4.68 10.46
C ASP A 624 -26.19 5.80 10.44
N HIS A 625 -27.46 5.46 10.16
CA HIS A 625 -28.57 6.40 10.23
C HIS A 625 -28.82 6.86 11.67
N LEU A 626 -28.81 5.97 12.66
CA LEU A 626 -28.94 6.31 14.08
C LEU A 626 -27.79 7.22 14.53
N CYS A 627 -26.54 6.89 14.21
CA CYS A 627 -25.39 7.73 14.52
C CYS A 627 -25.54 9.13 13.94
N SER A 628 -25.92 9.23 12.66
CA SER A 628 -26.10 10.54 11.99
C SER A 628 -27.19 11.39 12.65
N ASN A 629 -28.33 10.78 13.00
CA ASN A 629 -29.40 11.47 13.73
C ASN A 629 -28.95 11.91 15.13
N PHE A 630 -28.19 11.07 15.85
CA PHE A 630 -27.64 11.46 17.15
C PHE A 630 -26.68 12.64 17.05
N TYR A 631 -25.86 12.69 16.00
CA TYR A 631 -24.99 13.84 15.75
C TYR A 631 -25.78 15.11 15.44
N GLU A 632 -26.83 15.03 14.64
CA GLU A 632 -27.71 16.18 14.36
C GLU A 632 -28.39 16.68 15.64
N VAL A 633 -28.95 15.77 16.46
CA VAL A 633 -29.60 16.13 17.73
C VAL A 633 -28.59 16.73 18.72
N ALA A 634 -27.37 16.20 18.78
CA ALA A 634 -26.29 16.76 19.58
C ALA A 634 -25.87 18.16 19.11
N HIS A 635 -25.88 18.41 17.80
CA HIS A 635 -25.60 19.73 17.23
C HIS A 635 -26.71 20.74 17.54
N ILE A 636 -27.97 20.30 17.63
CA ILE A 636 -29.11 21.15 18.02
C ILE A 636 -29.02 21.54 19.51
N ALA A 637 -28.47 20.67 20.36
CA ALA A 637 -28.31 20.91 21.79
C ALA A 637 -27.17 21.92 22.08
N ASN A 638 -27.45 23.21 21.85
CA ASN A 638 -26.49 24.31 21.95
C ASN A 638 -26.56 25.12 23.26
N SER A 639 -27.37 24.69 24.23
CA SER A 639 -27.52 25.30 25.56
C SER A 639 -27.34 24.26 26.67
N ARG A 640 -27.06 24.72 27.90
CA ARG A 640 -26.82 23.85 29.05
C ARG A 640 -28.04 22.99 29.38
N GLU A 641 -29.22 23.59 29.31
CA GLU A 641 -30.50 22.96 29.58
C GLU A 641 -30.84 21.90 28.52
N MET A 642 -30.57 22.18 27.23
CA MET A 642 -30.76 21.21 26.15
C MET A 642 -29.77 20.04 26.24
N TYR A 643 -28.53 20.31 26.67
CA TYR A 643 -27.52 19.28 26.91
C TYR A 643 -27.96 18.32 28.03
N GLU A 644 -28.41 18.86 29.17
CA GLU A 644 -28.84 18.05 30.32
C GLU A 644 -30.10 17.24 30.00
N TYR A 645 -31.05 17.83 29.26
CA TYR A 645 -32.22 17.13 28.74
C TYR A 645 -31.84 15.99 27.79
N LEU A 646 -31.00 16.27 26.77
CA LEU A 646 -30.57 15.25 25.80
C LEU A 646 -29.82 14.11 26.48
N LEU A 647 -28.94 14.42 27.45
CA LEU A 647 -28.20 13.43 28.20
C LEU A 647 -29.14 12.52 29.02
N SER A 648 -30.19 13.08 29.61
CA SER A 648 -31.22 12.30 30.32
C SER A 648 -31.97 11.34 29.38
N CYS A 649 -32.32 11.79 28.17
CA CYS A 649 -32.98 10.96 27.16
C CYS A 649 -32.06 9.83 26.67
N VAL A 650 -30.78 10.11 26.44
CA VAL A 650 -29.79 9.11 26.03
C VAL A 650 -29.62 8.05 27.12
N ASN A 651 -29.53 8.44 28.38
CA ASN A 651 -29.39 7.50 29.50
C ASN A 651 -30.63 6.61 29.65
N MET A 652 -31.83 7.18 29.54
CA MET A 652 -33.08 6.43 29.56
C MET A 652 -33.19 5.45 28.38
N ALA A 653 -32.73 5.84 27.19
CA ALA A 653 -32.67 4.95 26.03
C ALA A 653 -31.67 3.79 26.24
N LYS A 654 -30.50 4.06 26.84
CA LYS A 654 -29.51 3.02 27.16
C LYS A 654 -30.06 1.98 28.13
N GLU A 655 -30.78 2.41 29.16
CA GLU A 655 -31.40 1.50 30.12
C GLU A 655 -32.44 0.58 29.45
N LYS A 656 -33.28 1.12 28.58
CA LYS A 656 -34.30 0.34 27.85
C LYS A 656 -33.74 -0.59 26.76
N LEU A 657 -32.61 -0.22 26.16
CA LEU A 657 -31.96 -1.05 25.13
C LEU A 657 -31.12 -2.19 25.73
N ASN A 658 -30.71 -2.08 27.00
CA ASN A 658 -30.01 -3.13 27.74
C ASN A 658 -30.97 -4.12 28.43
N ASP A 659 -32.28 -3.94 28.32
CA ASP A 659 -33.28 -4.86 28.86
C ASP A 659 -33.60 -5.97 27.84
N ASP A 660 -32.91 -7.10 27.98
CA ASP A 660 -33.03 -8.27 27.11
C ASP A 660 -34.43 -8.92 27.14
N SER A 661 -35.31 -8.54 28.09
CA SER A 661 -36.69 -9.03 28.15
C SER A 661 -37.61 -8.45 27.07
N ILE A 662 -37.21 -7.36 26.41
CA ILE A 662 -38.05 -6.60 25.47
C ILE A 662 -37.85 -7.04 24.00
N TRP A 663 -36.69 -7.55 23.61
CA TRP A 663 -36.26 -7.61 22.19
C TRP A 663 -35.88 -9.03 21.66
N GLY A 664 -36.59 -10.09 22.07
CA GLY A 664 -36.31 -11.52 21.78
C GLY A 664 -35.63 -11.92 20.44
N CYS A 665 -34.87 -13.03 20.49
CA CYS A 665 -33.87 -13.46 19.51
C CYS A 665 -34.39 -13.84 18.09
N SER A 666 -33.59 -13.46 17.07
CA SER A 666 -33.36 -14.09 15.74
C SER A 666 -34.04 -13.54 14.44
N SER A 667 -33.14 -13.21 13.50
CA SER A 667 -33.08 -13.61 12.06
C SER A 667 -33.95 -12.98 10.94
N ASN A 668 -33.19 -12.56 9.91
CA ASN A 668 -33.45 -12.50 8.44
C ASN A 668 -34.43 -11.48 7.86
N ILE A 669 -33.92 -10.58 7.02
CA ILE A 669 -34.72 -9.83 6.02
C ILE A 669 -33.97 -9.72 4.67
N ASN A 670 -34.74 -9.93 3.60
CA ASN A 670 -34.40 -9.75 2.18
C ASN A 670 -34.71 -8.31 1.75
N LEU A 671 -33.91 -7.69 0.86
CA LEU A 671 -34.26 -6.39 0.27
C LEU A 671 -33.90 -6.18 -1.21
N VAL A 672 -34.81 -5.45 -1.85
CA VAL A 672 -34.84 -4.94 -3.24
C VAL A 672 -34.21 -3.54 -3.33
N VAL A 673 -33.67 -3.17 -4.50
CA VAL A 673 -32.84 -1.97 -4.76
C VAL A 673 -33.59 -0.91 -5.58
N GLU A 674 -33.43 0.37 -5.24
CA GLU A 674 -33.64 1.51 -6.17
C GLU A 674 -32.64 2.67 -5.94
N ASP A 675 -32.19 3.28 -7.04
CA ASP A 675 -31.11 4.29 -7.16
C ASP A 675 -31.67 5.69 -7.45
N VAL A 676 -31.14 6.75 -6.81
CA VAL A 676 -31.40 8.16 -7.21
C VAL A 676 -30.11 9.00 -7.20
N ARG A 677 -29.93 9.80 -8.27
CA ARG A 677 -28.78 10.66 -8.57
C ARG A 677 -28.90 12.03 -7.90
N VAL A 678 -27.76 12.61 -7.47
CA VAL A 678 -27.67 13.96 -6.88
C VAL A 678 -26.72 14.86 -7.69
N SER A 679 -27.13 16.13 -7.81
CA SER A 679 -26.56 17.24 -8.58
C SER A 679 -25.36 17.96 -7.94
N ASP A 680 -24.47 18.48 -8.79
CA ASP A 680 -23.22 19.20 -8.48
C ASP A 680 -23.42 20.72 -8.26
N SER A 681 -22.63 21.31 -7.36
CA SER A 681 -22.22 22.71 -7.42
C SER A 681 -20.69 22.81 -7.38
N THR A 682 -20.11 23.56 -8.33
CA THR A 682 -18.68 23.50 -8.66
C THR A 682 -17.96 24.82 -8.43
N THR A 683 -17.10 24.87 -7.41
CA THR A 683 -15.83 25.62 -7.48
C THR A 683 -14.78 24.70 -8.12
N LYS A 684 -14.04 25.20 -9.11
CA LYS A 684 -13.11 24.42 -9.93
C LYS A 684 -11.80 24.16 -9.17
N LEU A 685 -11.61 22.94 -8.67
CA LEU A 685 -10.41 22.52 -7.95
C LEU A 685 -9.27 22.19 -8.91
N LEU A 686 -8.13 22.88 -8.78
CA LEU A 686 -6.96 22.63 -9.62
C LEU A 686 -5.97 21.65 -8.97
N PRO A 687 -5.31 20.77 -9.75
CA PRO A 687 -4.32 19.85 -9.23
C PRO A 687 -3.03 20.56 -8.78
N PRO A 688 -2.25 19.95 -7.86
CA PRO A 688 -0.94 20.46 -7.50
C PRO A 688 0.00 20.55 -8.72
N MET A 689 1.01 21.42 -8.66
CA MET A 689 1.99 21.55 -9.72
C MET A 689 2.83 20.27 -9.88
N GLN A 690 3.05 19.83 -11.12
CA GLN A 690 3.91 18.68 -11.39
C GLN A 690 5.39 19.08 -11.25
N VAL A 691 6.15 18.30 -10.47
CA VAL A 691 7.59 18.50 -10.25
C VAL A 691 8.36 17.34 -10.87
N ARG A 692 9.54 17.61 -11.46
CA ARG A 692 10.44 16.54 -11.93
C ARG A 692 11.00 15.78 -10.71
N SER A 693 10.55 14.54 -10.49
CA SER A 693 10.97 13.71 -9.35
C SER A 693 12.49 13.49 -9.31
N LYS A 694 13.14 13.76 -8.17
CA LYS A 694 14.44 13.15 -7.86
C LYS A 694 14.17 11.69 -7.47
N GLY A 695 14.49 10.77 -8.36
CA GLY A 695 14.23 9.34 -8.14
C GLY A 695 14.89 8.81 -6.87
N ARG A 696 14.29 7.75 -6.31
CA ARG A 696 14.84 6.95 -5.21
C ARG A 696 16.31 6.55 -5.50
N PRO A 697 17.24 6.61 -4.54
CA PRO A 697 18.49 5.85 -4.63
C PRO A 697 18.17 4.36 -4.89
N PRO A 698 18.91 3.65 -5.75
CA PRO A 698 18.53 2.28 -6.13
C PRO A 698 18.44 1.37 -4.90
N SER A 699 17.23 0.93 -4.55
CA SER A 699 17.08 -0.18 -3.62
C SER A 699 17.52 -1.44 -4.36
N LYS A 700 18.64 -2.02 -3.96
CA LYS A 700 19.04 -3.33 -4.46
C LYS A 700 17.96 -4.33 -4.06
N ARG A 701 17.21 -4.80 -5.06
CA ARG A 701 16.41 -6.02 -4.99
C ARG A 701 17.28 -7.12 -4.38
N LYS A 702 16.75 -7.93 -3.45
CA LYS A 702 17.44 -9.16 -3.04
C LYS A 702 17.62 -10.04 -4.28
N GLU A 703 18.85 -10.10 -4.77
CA GLU A 703 19.24 -10.92 -5.91
C GLU A 703 19.17 -12.40 -5.52
N SER A 704 18.62 -13.24 -6.40
CA SER A 704 18.60 -14.68 -6.17
C SER A 704 20.03 -15.24 -6.19
N ARG A 705 20.27 -16.39 -5.53
CA ARG A 705 21.57 -17.09 -5.60
C ARG A 705 22.01 -17.34 -7.04
N VAL A 706 21.06 -17.56 -7.95
CA VAL A 706 21.31 -17.76 -9.39
C VAL A 706 21.81 -16.47 -10.05
N GLU A 707 21.21 -15.30 -9.75
CA GLU A 707 21.68 -14.00 -10.24
C GLU A 707 23.10 -13.66 -9.75
N GLN A 708 23.44 -14.02 -8.52
CA GLN A 708 24.79 -13.79 -7.96
C GLN A 708 25.86 -14.63 -8.67
N VAL A 709 25.55 -15.90 -8.99
CA VAL A 709 26.44 -16.79 -9.73
C VAL A 709 26.61 -16.33 -11.18
N MET A 710 25.53 -15.91 -11.83
CA MET A 710 25.59 -15.39 -13.19
C MET A 710 26.42 -14.11 -13.27
N LYS A 711 26.25 -13.15 -12.35
CA LYS A 711 27.06 -11.91 -12.31
C LYS A 711 28.54 -12.16 -12.05
N LYS A 712 28.90 -13.19 -11.25
CA LYS A 712 30.31 -13.59 -11.06
C LYS A 712 30.92 -14.11 -12.35
N LYS A 713 30.19 -14.91 -13.15
CA LYS A 713 30.63 -15.35 -14.48
C LYS A 713 30.76 -14.17 -15.46
N THR A 714 29.80 -13.25 -15.49
CA THR A 714 29.87 -12.08 -16.38
C THR A 714 31.02 -11.15 -16.02
N LYS A 715 31.30 -10.92 -14.73
CA LYS A 715 32.43 -10.09 -14.28
C LYS A 715 33.80 -10.74 -14.58
N LYS A 716 33.90 -12.07 -14.53
CA LYS A 716 35.11 -12.79 -14.91
C LYS A 716 35.40 -12.67 -16.41
N ASN A 717 34.37 -12.87 -17.26
CA ASN A 717 34.49 -12.71 -18.71
C ASN A 717 34.79 -11.27 -19.15
N VAL A 718 34.28 -10.26 -18.43
CA VAL A 718 34.62 -8.85 -18.71
C VAL A 718 36.05 -8.55 -18.31
N ARG A 719 36.54 -9.04 -17.16
CA ARG A 719 37.96 -8.87 -16.76
C ARG A 719 38.92 -9.55 -17.72
N GLU A 720 38.62 -10.76 -18.19
CA GLU A 720 39.45 -11.45 -19.20
C GLU A 720 39.47 -10.69 -20.53
N LYS A 721 38.33 -10.14 -20.98
CA LYS A 721 38.30 -9.27 -22.18
C LYS A 721 39.07 -7.96 -22.01
N THR A 722 39.04 -7.36 -20.82
CA THR A 722 39.72 -6.07 -20.58
C THR A 722 41.23 -6.25 -20.50
N ASN A 723 41.70 -7.38 -19.94
CA ASN A 723 43.12 -7.71 -19.91
C ASN A 723 43.66 -8.04 -21.31
N ASN A 724 42.90 -8.74 -22.16
CA ASN A 724 43.34 -9.01 -23.53
C ASN A 724 43.44 -7.74 -24.38
N ILE A 725 42.51 -6.77 -24.20
CA ILE A 725 42.56 -5.48 -24.91
C ILE A 725 43.75 -4.62 -24.44
N GLN A 726 44.13 -4.69 -23.17
CA GLN A 726 45.33 -4.00 -22.66
C GLN A 726 46.63 -4.65 -23.13
N GLN A 727 46.65 -5.97 -23.31
CA GLN A 727 47.80 -6.69 -23.88
C GLN A 727 47.99 -6.33 -25.36
N ASP A 728 46.92 -6.34 -26.16
CA ASP A 728 46.95 -5.97 -27.59
C ASP A 728 47.35 -4.49 -27.82
N GLN A 729 47.00 -3.58 -26.90
CA GLN A 729 47.43 -2.18 -26.95
C GLN A 729 48.91 -1.97 -26.56
N MET A 730 49.47 -2.81 -25.68
CA MET A 730 50.90 -2.77 -25.36
C MET A 730 51.77 -3.35 -26.47
N ASP A 731 51.30 -4.38 -27.18
CA ASP A 731 52.02 -4.97 -28.31
C ASP A 731 51.96 -4.08 -29.56
N SER A 732 50.83 -3.40 -29.82
CA SER A 732 50.71 -2.37 -30.88
C SER A 732 51.61 -1.15 -30.65
N SER A 733 51.89 -0.80 -29.38
CA SER A 733 52.76 0.34 -29.03
C SER A 733 54.25 0.01 -29.13
N ARG A 734 54.62 -1.27 -29.16
CA ARG A 734 56.01 -1.73 -29.35
C ARG A 734 56.42 -1.85 -30.82
N GLU A 735 55.45 -2.00 -31.74
CA GLU A 735 55.73 -2.05 -33.18
C GLU A 735 55.88 -0.66 -33.84
N HIS A 736 55.41 0.42 -33.21
CA HIS A 736 55.54 1.80 -33.75
C HIS A 736 56.80 2.55 -33.28
N GLY A 737 57.61 1.96 -32.40
CA GLY A 737 58.82 2.58 -31.82
C GLY A 737 60.15 2.26 -32.53
N ALA A 738 60.14 1.50 -33.63
CA ALA A 738 61.36 1.03 -34.31
C ALA A 738 61.65 1.67 -35.68
N ASN A 739 60.87 2.66 -36.14
CA ASN A 739 61.03 3.27 -37.47
C ASN A 739 60.97 4.81 -37.42
N SER A 740 61.92 5.46 -36.75
CA SER A 740 62.29 6.86 -37.05
C SER A 740 63.58 7.28 -36.34
N TYR A 741 64.73 6.82 -36.84
CA TYR A 741 66.01 7.52 -36.71
C TYR A 741 66.50 7.78 -38.13
N ASN A 742 66.39 9.04 -38.58
CA ASN A 742 67.26 9.72 -39.54
C ASN A 742 66.56 11.00 -40.04
N ASN A 743 66.78 12.12 -39.34
CA ASN A 743 67.38 13.32 -39.93
C ASN A 743 67.39 14.46 -38.91
N GLU A 744 68.62 14.86 -38.58
CA GLU A 744 69.06 16.14 -38.02
C GLU A 744 68.41 17.32 -38.79
N SER A 745 68.24 18.56 -38.32
CA SER A 745 69.07 19.38 -37.42
C SER A 745 68.36 20.75 -37.20
N ASN A 746 68.85 21.46 -36.18
CA ASN A 746 68.95 22.92 -36.01
C ASN A 746 67.90 23.75 -35.23
N CYS A 747 68.39 24.19 -34.06
CA CYS A 747 68.40 25.56 -33.51
C CYS A 747 67.14 26.08 -32.79
N GLN A 748 67.16 26.77 -31.64
CA GLN A 748 68.17 27.17 -30.63
C GLN A 748 67.36 27.90 -29.52
N PHE A 749 67.31 27.40 -28.29
CA PHE A 749 67.79 27.99 -27.01
C PHE A 749 67.38 29.43 -26.63
N ASP A 750 66.80 29.56 -25.42
CA ASP A 750 67.17 30.47 -24.31
C ASP A 750 66.38 30.02 -23.04
N LEU A 751 66.95 29.38 -22.01
CA LEU A 751 67.87 29.81 -20.93
C LEU A 751 67.38 31.06 -20.16
N ASN A 752 66.88 30.93 -18.93
CA ASN A 752 67.71 30.72 -17.73
C ASN A 752 66.94 30.74 -16.40
N VAL A 753 67.26 29.72 -15.61
CA VAL A 753 67.31 29.57 -14.12
C VAL A 753 68.46 30.53 -13.64
N PRO A 754 68.71 30.94 -12.36
CA PRO A 754 68.89 29.96 -11.29
C PRO A 754 68.82 30.36 -9.79
N VAL A 755 68.96 29.26 -9.01
CA VAL A 755 69.39 29.07 -7.60
C VAL A 755 68.34 29.24 -6.52
#